data_AF-A0A1Q3A2P3-F1
#
_entry.id   AF-A0A1Q3A2P3-F1
#
_cell.length_a   1.000
_cell.length_b   1.000
_cell.length_c   1.000
_cell.angle_alpha   90.00
_cell.angle_beta   90.00
_cell.angle_gamma   90.00
#
_symmetry.space_group_name_H-M   'P 1'
#
loop_
_entity.id
_entity.type
_entity.pdbx_description
1 polymer ?
#
loop_
_entity_poly.entity_id
_entity_poly.type
_entity_poly.pdbx_seq_one_letter_code
_entity_poly.pdbx_strand_id
1 'polypeptide(L)'
;MSNDSVGLEMGMQEKFDKIRRQINSNLDNQKHVAIVLSAVEENLQNGQSQNTSPVNYTVAFISLLDQAADPVTRAIGDLQLATSACYLLDISLRSTPAPLLREKFAELLTKVAPCITDESADAPLIRSAIGCLEILLISQHSQSWGNSQELNITPRRGLNGLLELSLDPRPKVRKRSQEAVHSVVSHAAPGSVAGRVISATVANFTLQALRSTVQEALSKKKNPQDNELTTKLIHILRLASSVLSTGQWPSSQIEPLCDLLLEVTKSSDQYLVSTTFECFENLFKALAEKSDDSQEPDGKSLRILDIILSLKPSTSDTHLAGSWIAVIVKGMSAYAAHKPLQCFVKVPELFKVMSQFLASETPEVYFSASQCLMAVLSEIVNDQILLFPPAVDGTTFETVDEVITELAEIFTELLSVRYSHCAKDILKVLAVAFRKFRFRANPEFLRPLEIVGEWRTNEENFLEFRNEAEEAIGAAISSMGTDVVLGCLPLNLENPSDQRPGRAWLLPLIRDNTRNTKLSTFIRDLVPVSQSFESKFEKLPKESVQLKIFQTVVDQIWSTLPHFCELPTDLRDAFTGGFGSELSSIMYAKVQSRTTICNALKVLVESNLLYAGGALKEDVMLQQQFPVTEAQKNLEYLGTMASNLLAVLFNVYTQTASNARAFILETIESYLKVTTKEDLEKTFNNVCGLLKNAMDEEFKKSGKGKPELTATLLDIVVCMTKYLPPSSYPALFTIFGSTVVSQDALIQKRAYRIITRLAELESGSEALSNFMSDIENVVLNNSSSVQTSSKASRLGAIRSLVNLIPSNHMDFIVRVAAEVILSTKDVNEKSREAGFECLITMAKRMEEPGSIIRLSQVPGYEEGAPDQPSSTSEFFKIIAAGLIGQSQHMVSSTIQAFACLIFEFRDVVEESVLLDVYDTVALYLTSNSREIVKSAIGFAKVAVLSLPTELVRPKVPELIPNLLRWSHEHTGHFKAKVKHIIERLIRKFGYDFIAANFPQEDLRLLANIRKVKNRSKRGKSVEDEAAPATDGMASAKGSRFMNAFDEAVYNSSDDEGNESDEEQGNLKNRSKQFIMESGENPLDLLDSQTLAHISSTRPKKFNKNERRAPLEDGMFSFDAEGKLVVNDREKQVEEDPLQSVTRGIDAYMDAVKQGPIRGQRNRLKFKKGARSGANGSDDEVDDDLKLPKKTADSKNKIGKGPKRGGKYKSKKKL
;
A
#
# COMPACT_ATOMS: atom_id res chain seq x y z
N MET A 1 37.90 -3.55 -17.09
CA MET A 1 37.59 -3.55 -15.65
C MET A 1 36.12 -3.88 -15.52
N SER A 2 35.76 -4.95 -14.80
CA SER A 2 34.36 -5.32 -14.58
C SER A 2 33.70 -4.29 -13.65
N ASN A 3 32.37 -4.11 -13.74
CA ASN A 3 31.65 -3.18 -12.84
C ASN A 3 31.91 -3.45 -11.35
N ASP A 4 32.20 -4.70 -10.98
CA ASP A 4 32.56 -5.09 -9.61
C ASP A 4 33.93 -4.56 -9.14
N SER A 5 34.92 -4.43 -10.05
CA SER A 5 36.25 -3.93 -9.65
C SER A 5 36.23 -2.43 -9.34
N VAL A 6 35.38 -1.67 -10.04
CA VAL A 6 35.21 -0.23 -9.81
C VAL A 6 34.48 0.03 -8.49
N GLY A 7 33.48 -0.79 -8.14
CA GLY A 7 32.77 -0.70 -6.87
C GLY A 7 33.66 -0.98 -5.64
N LEU A 8 34.54 -1.98 -5.73
CA LEU A 8 35.49 -2.32 -4.66
C LEU A 8 36.53 -1.21 -4.43
N GLU A 9 37.05 -0.63 -5.52
CA GLU A 9 38.00 0.48 -5.45
C GLU A 9 37.39 1.75 -4.83
N MET A 10 36.15 2.10 -5.18
CA MET A 10 35.44 3.22 -4.53
C MET A 10 35.23 2.96 -3.03
N GLY A 11 34.84 1.75 -2.65
CA GLY A 11 34.63 1.39 -1.24
C GLY A 11 35.91 1.42 -0.39
N MET A 12 37.07 1.10 -0.98
CA MET A 12 38.37 1.29 -0.33
C MET A 12 38.68 2.77 -0.12
N GLN A 13 38.47 3.59 -1.16
CA GLN A 13 38.77 5.01 -1.12
C GLN A 13 37.91 5.75 -0.09
N GLU A 14 36.63 5.40 0.04
CA GLU A 14 35.76 5.94 1.10
C GLU A 14 36.26 5.63 2.52
N LYS A 15 36.78 4.41 2.74
CA LYS A 15 37.36 4.02 4.04
C LYS A 15 38.66 4.77 4.30
N PHE A 16 39.50 4.94 3.29
CA PHE A 16 40.72 5.73 3.38
C PHE A 16 40.42 7.21 3.64
N ASP A 17 39.41 7.80 3.02
CA ASP A 17 38.97 9.17 3.30
C ASP A 17 38.53 9.38 4.75
N LYS A 18 37.84 8.39 5.33
CA LYS A 18 37.49 8.43 6.76
C LYS A 18 38.72 8.36 7.66
N ILE A 19 39.72 7.54 7.29
CA ILE A 19 40.98 7.40 8.04
C ILE A 19 41.83 8.67 7.89
N ARG A 20 41.90 9.30 6.71
CA ARG A 20 42.63 10.57 6.48
C ARG A 20 42.17 11.68 7.42
N ARG A 21 40.86 11.76 7.70
CA ARG A 21 40.29 12.74 8.64
C ARG A 21 40.69 12.52 10.10
N GLN A 22 41.24 11.35 10.45
CA GLN A 22 41.64 10.99 11.81
C GLN A 22 43.09 11.38 12.16
N ILE A 23 43.82 12.06 11.26
CA ILE A 23 45.21 12.47 11.50
C ILE A 23 45.40 13.39 12.72
N ASN A 24 44.34 14.11 13.10
CA ASN A 24 44.28 14.97 14.29
C ASN A 24 43.43 14.36 15.42
N SER A 25 43.13 13.06 15.38
CA SER A 25 42.34 12.41 16.43
C SER A 25 43.08 12.41 17.77
N ASN A 26 42.34 12.59 18.87
CA ASN A 26 42.87 12.49 20.24
C ASN A 26 43.13 11.03 20.67
N LEU A 27 42.72 10.05 19.86
CA LEU A 27 42.95 8.63 20.11
C LEU A 27 44.18 8.16 19.32
N ASP A 28 45.23 7.76 20.04
CA ASP A 28 46.53 7.39 19.45
C ASP A 28 46.44 6.24 18.42
N ASN A 29 45.55 5.28 18.64
CA ASN A 29 45.33 4.16 17.72
C ASN A 29 44.71 4.60 16.37
N GLN A 30 43.88 5.65 16.35
CA GLN A 30 43.30 6.20 15.11
C GLN A 30 44.29 7.14 14.42
N LYS A 31 44.95 7.98 15.23
CA LYS A 31 45.95 8.93 14.77
C LYS A 31 47.13 8.23 14.10
N HIS A 32 47.64 7.16 14.71
CA HIS A 32 48.77 6.42 14.17
C HIS A 32 48.46 5.74 12.82
N VAL A 33 47.27 5.14 12.67
CA VAL A 33 46.81 4.55 11.40
C VAL A 33 46.74 5.61 10.29
N ALA A 34 46.24 6.81 10.60
CA ALA A 34 46.18 7.91 9.64
C ALA A 34 47.56 8.44 9.24
N ILE A 35 48.50 8.52 10.19
CA ILE A 35 49.90 8.91 9.93
C ILE A 35 50.59 7.89 9.02
N VAL A 36 50.42 6.59 9.29
CA VAL A 36 51.00 5.52 8.46
C VAL A 36 50.43 5.55 7.04
N LEU A 37 49.11 5.74 6.88
CA LEU A 37 48.49 5.89 5.56
C LEU A 37 49.05 7.10 4.80
N SER A 38 49.16 8.27 5.45
CA SER A 38 49.71 9.49 4.83
C SER A 38 51.17 9.31 4.42
N ALA A 39 51.99 8.66 5.25
CA ALA A 39 53.40 8.39 4.95
C ALA A 39 53.56 7.43 3.76
N VAL A 40 52.69 6.43 3.64
CA VAL A 40 52.67 5.54 2.48
C VAL A 40 52.23 6.28 1.21
N GLU A 41 51.22 7.15 1.29
CA GLU A 41 50.75 7.94 0.16
C GLU A 41 51.80 8.93 -0.34
N GLU A 42 52.52 9.60 0.55
CA GLU A 42 53.64 10.49 0.20
C GLU A 42 54.77 9.71 -0.50
N ASN A 43 55.10 8.52 0.00
CA ASN A 43 56.10 7.64 -0.63
C ASN A 43 55.65 7.13 -2.01
N LEU A 44 54.36 6.81 -2.18
CA LEU A 44 53.81 6.37 -3.46
C LEU A 44 53.74 7.50 -4.49
N GLN A 45 53.48 8.75 -4.07
CA GLN A 45 53.49 9.94 -4.93
C GLN A 45 54.90 10.32 -5.41
N ASN A 46 55.93 10.06 -4.60
CA ASN A 46 57.34 10.35 -4.92
C ASN A 46 58.02 9.23 -5.77
N GLY A 47 57.36 8.08 -5.97
CA GLY A 47 57.86 6.96 -6.77
C GLY A 47 57.55 7.07 -8.28
N GLN A 48 58.25 6.29 -9.12
CA GLN A 48 58.15 6.33 -10.60
C GLN A 48 56.78 5.91 -11.19
N SER A 49 55.80 5.52 -10.39
CA SER A 49 54.48 5.04 -10.83
C SER A 49 53.38 6.02 -10.45
N GLN A 50 52.95 6.87 -11.40
CA GLN A 50 51.91 7.90 -11.22
C GLN A 50 50.47 7.38 -11.02
N ASN A 51 50.25 6.06 -10.99
CA ASN A 51 48.92 5.46 -10.78
C ASN A 51 48.86 4.80 -9.39
N THR A 52 48.11 5.39 -8.45
CA THR A 52 47.78 4.80 -7.14
C THR A 52 46.77 3.67 -7.31
N SER A 53 47.26 2.45 -7.59
CA SER A 53 46.43 1.25 -7.64
C SER A 53 46.31 0.58 -6.25
N PRO A 54 45.23 -0.17 -5.97
CA PRO A 54 45.11 -0.97 -4.74
C PRO A 54 46.30 -1.91 -4.52
N VAL A 55 46.90 -2.43 -5.61
CA VAL A 55 48.08 -3.30 -5.57
C VAL A 55 49.29 -2.59 -4.97
N ASN A 56 49.50 -1.31 -5.31
CA ASN A 56 50.64 -0.53 -4.81
C ASN A 56 50.52 -0.28 -3.30
N TYR A 57 49.32 -0.03 -2.81
CA TYR A 57 49.04 0.07 -1.38
C TYR A 57 49.31 -1.25 -0.65
N THR A 58 48.83 -2.38 -1.20
CA THR A 58 49.06 -3.70 -0.61
C THR A 58 50.57 -4.00 -0.49
N VAL A 59 51.36 -3.75 -1.54
CA VAL A 59 52.82 -3.96 -1.52
C VAL A 59 53.49 -3.07 -0.47
N ALA A 60 53.11 -1.80 -0.38
CA ALA A 60 53.65 -0.88 0.61
C ALA A 60 53.34 -1.31 2.06
N PHE A 61 52.11 -1.74 2.33
CA PHE A 61 51.73 -2.21 3.68
C PHE A 61 52.38 -3.53 4.06
N ILE A 62 52.63 -4.44 3.10
CA ILE A 62 53.42 -5.66 3.36
C ILE A 62 54.87 -5.32 3.71
N SER A 63 55.48 -4.36 2.99
CA SER A 63 56.85 -3.90 3.30
C SER A 63 56.96 -3.27 4.68
N LEU A 64 55.97 -2.48 5.09
CA LEU A 64 55.88 -1.95 6.45
C LEU A 64 55.68 -3.04 7.50
N LEU A 65 54.90 -4.08 7.18
CA LEU A 65 54.72 -5.23 8.07
C LEU A 65 56.04 -6.01 8.26
N ASP A 66 56.85 -6.14 7.21
CA ASP A 66 58.19 -6.71 7.28
C ASP A 66 59.15 -5.87 8.12
N GLN A 67 59.08 -4.54 8.03
CA GLN A 67 59.90 -3.64 8.84
C GLN A 67 59.53 -3.71 10.33
N ALA A 68 58.27 -4.01 10.65
CA ALA A 68 57.80 -4.18 12.01
C ALA A 68 58.18 -5.54 12.63
N ALA A 69 58.67 -6.50 11.83
CA ALA A 69 59.07 -7.83 12.26
C ALA A 69 60.59 -8.02 12.20
N ASP A 70 61.13 -8.82 13.13
CA ASP A 70 62.55 -9.17 13.12
C ASP A 70 62.87 -10.11 11.93
N PRO A 71 63.91 -9.82 11.11
CA PRO A 71 64.20 -10.56 9.90
C PRO A 71 64.66 -12.02 10.14
N VAL A 72 65.12 -12.35 11.35
CA VAL A 72 65.65 -13.68 11.71
C VAL A 72 64.67 -14.47 12.56
N THR A 73 64.10 -13.84 13.60
CA THR A 73 63.19 -14.51 14.54
C THR A 73 61.72 -14.42 14.13
N ARG A 74 61.38 -13.51 13.21
CA ARG A 74 59.99 -13.19 12.79
C ARG A 74 59.07 -12.76 13.92
N ALA A 75 59.61 -12.44 15.10
CA ALA A 75 58.87 -11.84 16.20
C ALA A 75 58.54 -10.37 15.87
N ILE A 76 57.42 -9.87 16.36
CA ILE A 76 56.98 -8.50 16.11
C ILE A 76 57.73 -7.56 17.06
N GLY A 77 58.60 -6.72 16.50
CA GLY A 77 59.38 -5.75 17.26
C GLY A 77 58.60 -4.46 17.55
N ASP A 78 57.85 -3.96 16.55
CA ASP A 78 57.00 -2.76 16.68
C ASP A 78 55.52 -3.13 16.51
N LEU A 79 54.86 -3.36 17.65
CA LEU A 79 53.45 -3.76 17.70
C LEU A 79 52.51 -2.68 17.17
N GLN A 80 52.83 -1.39 17.35
CA GLN A 80 51.97 -0.28 16.95
C GLN A 80 52.01 -0.07 15.43
N LEU A 81 53.21 -0.17 14.83
CA LEU A 81 53.40 -0.17 13.39
C LEU A 81 52.77 -1.42 12.75
N ALA A 82 53.02 -2.62 13.29
CA ALA A 82 52.43 -3.86 12.79
C ALA A 82 50.89 -3.82 12.80
N THR A 83 50.28 -3.33 13.89
CA THR A 83 48.82 -3.19 14.02
C THR A 83 48.25 -2.26 12.96
N SER A 84 48.90 -1.13 12.73
CA SER A 84 48.45 -0.11 11.77
C SER A 84 48.62 -0.59 10.32
N ALA A 85 49.77 -1.18 10.01
CA ALA A 85 50.07 -1.75 8.69
C ALA A 85 49.12 -2.91 8.36
N CYS A 86 48.89 -3.83 9.30
CA CYS A 86 48.00 -4.97 9.11
C CYS A 86 46.53 -4.55 8.96
N TYR A 87 46.07 -3.52 9.69
CA TYR A 87 44.72 -2.98 9.53
C TYR A 87 44.48 -2.34 8.16
N LEU A 88 45.45 -1.54 7.68
CA LEU A 88 45.38 -0.97 6.32
C LEU A 88 45.52 -2.05 5.25
N LEU A 89 46.29 -3.11 5.52
CA LEU A 89 46.41 -4.27 4.66
C LEU A 89 45.08 -5.02 4.48
N ASP A 90 44.32 -5.31 5.56
CA ASP A 90 42.98 -5.93 5.49
C ASP A 90 42.03 -5.12 4.58
N ILE A 91 42.07 -3.77 4.68
CA ILE A 91 41.26 -2.90 3.83
C ILE A 91 41.70 -2.97 2.37
N SER A 92 43.01 -2.91 2.11
CA SER A 92 43.55 -2.93 0.74
C SER A 92 43.33 -4.27 0.04
N LEU A 93 43.48 -5.39 0.75
CA LEU A 93 43.39 -6.76 0.20
C LEU A 93 42.01 -7.06 -0.39
N ARG A 94 40.93 -6.45 0.12
CA ARG A 94 39.56 -6.61 -0.40
C ARG A 94 39.39 -6.04 -1.81
N SER A 95 40.26 -5.11 -2.19
CA SER A 95 40.22 -4.42 -3.49
C SER A 95 41.35 -4.89 -4.42
N THR A 96 42.20 -5.81 -3.96
CA THR A 96 43.26 -6.40 -4.77
C THR A 96 42.69 -7.49 -5.69
N PRO A 97 43.07 -7.54 -6.98
CA PRO A 97 42.59 -8.56 -7.90
C PRO A 97 42.89 -9.99 -7.43
N ALA A 98 41.87 -10.85 -7.38
CA ALA A 98 42.00 -12.25 -6.95
C ALA A 98 43.10 -13.06 -7.66
N PRO A 99 43.40 -12.89 -8.98
CA PRO A 99 44.52 -13.59 -9.63
C PRO A 99 45.87 -13.34 -8.94
N LEU A 100 46.13 -12.11 -8.50
CA LEU A 100 47.38 -11.75 -7.83
C LEU A 100 47.48 -12.37 -6.43
N LEU A 101 46.37 -12.35 -5.69
CA LEU A 101 46.28 -12.96 -4.35
C LEU A 101 46.50 -14.49 -4.40
N ARG A 102 46.09 -15.15 -5.49
CA ARG A 102 46.33 -16.58 -5.74
C ARG A 102 47.80 -16.86 -5.99
N GLU A 103 48.42 -16.11 -6.91
CA GLU A 103 49.82 -16.32 -7.29
C GLU A 103 50.79 -16.07 -6.13
N LYS A 104 50.50 -15.03 -5.32
CA LYS A 104 51.34 -14.60 -4.20
C LYS A 104 50.89 -15.14 -2.83
N PHE A 105 49.99 -16.12 -2.80
CA PHE A 105 49.40 -16.63 -1.55
C PHE A 105 50.44 -17.03 -0.49
N ALA A 106 51.45 -17.83 -0.88
CA ALA A 106 52.45 -18.32 0.08
C ALA A 106 53.30 -17.19 0.66
N GLU A 107 53.67 -16.21 -0.18
CA GLU A 107 54.42 -15.02 0.21
C GLU A 107 53.59 -14.18 1.20
N LEU A 108 52.35 -13.85 0.83
CA LEU A 108 51.42 -13.08 1.68
C LEU A 108 51.13 -13.76 3.01
N LEU A 109 50.89 -15.08 3.01
CA LEU A 109 50.61 -15.82 4.23
C LEU A 109 51.83 -15.84 5.17
N THR A 110 53.05 -15.97 4.65
CA THR A 110 54.26 -15.95 5.50
C THR A 110 54.51 -14.62 6.20
N LYS A 111 53.95 -13.53 5.66
CA LYS A 111 54.04 -12.17 6.20
C LYS A 111 52.96 -11.89 7.23
N VAL A 112 51.76 -12.42 7.01
CA VAL A 112 50.62 -12.27 7.93
C VAL A 112 50.64 -13.27 9.09
N ALA A 113 51.16 -14.48 8.90
CA ALA A 113 51.17 -15.53 9.92
C ALA A 113 51.84 -15.15 11.25
N PRO A 114 52.98 -14.43 11.29
CA PRO A 114 53.58 -13.97 12.54
C PRO A 114 52.65 -13.08 13.36
N CYS A 115 51.79 -12.28 12.72
CA CYS A 115 50.79 -11.44 13.40
C CYS A 115 49.70 -12.24 14.13
N ILE A 116 49.60 -13.54 13.83
CA ILE A 116 48.65 -14.47 14.44
C ILE A 116 49.35 -15.35 15.49
N THR A 117 50.58 -15.80 15.21
CA THR A 117 51.27 -16.82 16.03
C THR A 117 52.14 -16.24 17.14
N ASP A 118 52.46 -14.94 17.11
CA ASP A 118 53.26 -14.29 18.15
C ASP A 118 52.48 -14.18 19.46
N GLU A 119 53.06 -14.66 20.57
CA GLU A 119 52.45 -14.61 21.90
C GLU A 119 52.24 -13.17 22.41
N SER A 120 53.04 -12.22 21.91
CA SER A 120 52.94 -10.80 22.25
C SER A 120 51.87 -10.04 21.44
N ALA A 121 51.17 -10.70 20.52
CA ALA A 121 50.20 -10.05 19.65
C ALA A 121 48.87 -9.70 20.36
N ASP A 122 48.54 -8.40 20.34
CA ASP A 122 47.29 -7.89 20.89
C ASP A 122 46.07 -8.17 20.01
N ALA A 123 44.88 -8.16 20.62
CA ALA A 123 43.62 -8.44 19.94
C ALA A 123 43.33 -7.58 18.69
N PRO A 124 43.68 -6.28 18.60
CA PRO A 124 43.50 -5.49 17.38
C PRO A 124 44.36 -5.98 16.21
N LEU A 125 45.61 -6.36 16.45
CA LEU A 125 46.51 -6.89 15.42
C LEU A 125 45.98 -8.21 14.88
N ILE A 126 45.63 -9.14 15.77
CA ILE A 126 45.11 -10.46 15.38
C ILE A 126 43.80 -10.33 14.61
N ARG A 127 42.92 -9.40 14.97
CA ARG A 127 41.66 -9.16 14.23
C ARG A 127 41.91 -8.70 12.80
N SER A 128 42.86 -7.79 12.60
CA SER A 128 43.26 -7.33 11.26
C SER A 128 43.91 -8.48 10.48
N ALA A 129 44.76 -9.28 11.12
CA ALA A 129 45.39 -10.43 10.52
C ALA A 129 44.39 -11.53 10.12
N ILE A 130 43.35 -11.78 10.94
CA ILE A 130 42.22 -12.66 10.59
C ILE A 130 41.51 -12.14 9.32
N GLY A 131 41.32 -10.82 9.20
CA GLY A 131 40.71 -10.21 8.01
C GLY A 131 41.55 -10.41 6.75
N CYS A 132 42.87 -10.21 6.84
CA CYS A 132 43.80 -10.54 5.76
C CYS A 132 43.71 -12.04 5.38
N LEU A 133 43.70 -12.93 6.38
CA LEU A 133 43.64 -14.38 6.17
C LEU A 133 42.31 -14.83 5.54
N GLU A 134 41.19 -14.25 5.95
CA GLU A 134 39.86 -14.49 5.37
C GLU A 134 39.86 -14.23 3.85
N ILE A 135 40.36 -13.06 3.43
CA ILE A 135 40.41 -12.65 2.02
C ILE A 135 41.37 -13.56 1.22
N LEU A 136 42.52 -13.89 1.81
CA LEU A 136 43.49 -14.80 1.19
C LEU A 136 42.90 -16.19 0.96
N LEU A 137 42.07 -16.70 1.88
CA LEU A 137 41.42 -18.01 1.73
C LEU A 137 40.25 -17.99 0.75
N ILE A 138 39.39 -16.97 0.79
CA ILE A 138 38.25 -16.81 -0.14
C ILE A 138 38.72 -16.69 -1.59
N SER A 139 39.87 -16.03 -1.81
CA SER A 139 40.40 -15.81 -3.16
C SER A 139 41.02 -17.05 -3.81
N GLN A 140 41.21 -18.18 -3.12
CA GLN A 140 41.92 -19.36 -3.67
C GLN A 140 41.13 -20.12 -4.76
N HIS A 141 41.85 -20.78 -5.66
CA HIS A 141 41.26 -21.70 -6.65
C HIS A 141 40.79 -23.01 -6.00
N SER A 142 39.73 -23.62 -6.55
CA SER A 142 39.14 -24.82 -5.99
C SER A 142 40.08 -26.03 -5.97
N GLN A 143 41.03 -26.10 -6.91
CA GLN A 143 42.04 -27.17 -6.98
C GLN A 143 43.11 -27.04 -5.88
N SER A 144 43.41 -25.82 -5.43
CA SER A 144 44.42 -25.56 -4.38
C SER A 144 44.04 -26.15 -3.02
N TRP A 145 42.75 -26.43 -2.79
CA TRP A 145 42.26 -27.08 -1.58
C TRP A 145 42.46 -28.61 -1.59
N GLY A 146 42.57 -29.23 -2.76
CA GLY A 146 42.72 -30.69 -2.91
C GLY A 146 44.17 -31.19 -3.01
N ASN A 147 45.11 -30.33 -3.39
CA ASN A 147 46.51 -30.73 -3.58
C ASN A 147 47.23 -30.91 -2.23
N SER A 148 47.51 -32.16 -1.86
CA SER A 148 48.30 -32.55 -0.68
C SER A 148 49.77 -32.85 -0.99
N GLN A 149 50.25 -32.54 -2.21
CA GLN A 149 51.64 -32.78 -2.60
C GLN A 149 52.55 -31.64 -2.12
N GLU A 150 53.27 -31.90 -1.01
CA GLU A 150 54.60 -31.36 -0.66
C GLU A 150 54.83 -29.83 -0.62
N LEU A 151 53.84 -29.02 -0.24
CA LEU A 151 54.08 -27.63 0.16
C LEU A 151 53.76 -27.43 1.64
N ASN A 152 54.72 -26.91 2.42
CA ASN A 152 54.55 -26.59 3.85
C ASN A 152 53.51 -25.49 4.12
N ILE A 153 53.08 -24.77 3.08
CA ILE A 153 52.18 -23.62 3.12
C ILE A 153 50.97 -23.89 2.21
N THR A 154 49.83 -24.26 2.80
CA THR A 154 48.58 -24.57 2.07
C THR A 154 47.39 -23.77 2.61
N PRO A 155 46.33 -23.56 1.79
CA PRO A 155 45.08 -22.93 2.26
C PRO A 155 44.47 -23.66 3.46
N ARG A 156 44.63 -24.99 3.52
CA ARG A 156 44.18 -25.81 4.66
C ARG A 156 44.90 -25.45 5.96
N ARG A 157 46.20 -25.13 5.92
CA ARG A 157 46.95 -24.67 7.10
C ARG A 157 46.44 -23.30 7.58
N GLY A 158 46.13 -22.39 6.66
CA GLY A 158 45.52 -21.10 6.99
C GLY A 158 44.13 -21.27 7.63
N LEU A 159 43.30 -22.18 7.08
CA LEU A 159 42.00 -22.52 7.66
C LEU A 159 42.12 -23.11 9.07
N ASN A 160 43.08 -24.00 9.32
CA ASN A 160 43.34 -24.52 10.66
C ASN A 160 43.72 -23.42 11.66
N GLY A 161 44.51 -22.43 11.24
CA GLY A 161 44.83 -21.27 12.08
C GLY A 161 43.58 -20.45 12.47
N LEU A 162 42.62 -20.27 11.54
CA LEU A 162 41.33 -19.65 11.88
C LEU A 162 40.51 -20.52 12.85
N LEU A 163 40.52 -21.84 12.66
CA LEU A 163 39.81 -22.77 13.54
C LEU A 163 40.36 -22.77 14.97
N GLU A 164 41.68 -22.70 15.14
CA GLU A 164 42.30 -22.55 16.47
C GLU A 164 41.89 -21.22 17.13
N LEU A 165 41.95 -20.11 16.39
CA LEU A 165 41.50 -18.79 16.89
C LEU A 165 39.99 -18.71 17.16
N SER A 166 39.20 -19.60 16.56
CA SER A 166 37.74 -19.67 16.81
C SER A 166 37.39 -20.20 18.21
N LEU A 167 38.39 -20.68 18.95
CA LEU A 167 38.31 -21.08 20.35
C LEU A 167 39.17 -20.20 21.29
N ASP A 168 39.73 -19.08 20.79
CA ASP A 168 40.56 -18.16 21.58
C ASP A 168 39.77 -17.59 22.79
N PRO A 169 40.39 -17.44 23.97
CA PRO A 169 39.73 -16.90 25.15
C PRO A 169 39.23 -15.46 24.96
N ARG A 170 39.90 -14.65 24.12
CA ARG A 170 39.58 -13.25 23.88
C ARG A 170 38.34 -13.13 22.97
N PRO A 171 37.23 -12.53 23.44
CA PRO A 171 35.96 -12.54 22.72
C PRO A 171 36.00 -11.84 21.36
N LYS A 172 36.79 -10.77 21.23
CA LYS A 172 36.90 -10.01 19.97
C LYS A 172 37.69 -10.78 18.90
N VAL A 173 38.64 -11.62 19.28
CA VAL A 173 39.42 -12.47 18.36
C VAL A 173 38.56 -13.64 17.92
N ARG A 174 37.98 -14.35 18.90
CA ARG A 174 37.08 -15.48 18.69
C ARG A 174 35.93 -15.17 17.74
N LYS A 175 35.16 -14.10 18.03
CA LYS A 175 34.01 -13.70 17.20
C LYS A 175 34.43 -13.41 15.75
N ARG A 176 35.54 -12.68 15.56
CA ARG A 176 36.05 -12.34 14.23
C ARG A 176 36.52 -13.58 13.46
N SER A 177 37.11 -14.55 14.16
CA SER A 177 37.51 -15.82 13.55
C SER A 177 36.32 -16.68 13.16
N GLN A 178 35.29 -16.79 14.02
CA GLN A 178 34.04 -17.49 13.69
C GLN A 178 33.34 -16.85 12.48
N GLU A 179 33.27 -15.51 12.41
CA GLU A 179 32.76 -14.78 11.24
C GLU A 179 33.59 -15.08 9.98
N ALA A 180 34.93 -15.11 10.08
CA ALA A 180 35.80 -15.44 8.96
C ALA A 180 35.63 -16.89 8.49
N VAL A 181 35.49 -17.85 9.40
CA VAL A 181 35.18 -19.25 9.07
C VAL A 181 33.84 -19.34 8.34
N HIS A 182 32.80 -18.66 8.84
CA HIS A 182 31.50 -18.58 8.17
C HIS A 182 31.63 -18.02 6.75
N SER A 183 32.33 -16.90 6.57
CA SER A 183 32.58 -16.31 5.24
C SER A 183 33.32 -17.28 4.32
N VAL A 184 34.37 -17.95 4.79
CA VAL A 184 35.15 -18.89 3.96
C VAL A 184 34.28 -20.06 3.49
N VAL A 185 33.41 -20.58 4.36
CA VAL A 185 32.46 -21.64 4.01
C VAL A 185 31.40 -21.13 3.04
N SER A 186 30.78 -19.97 3.30
CA SER A 186 29.69 -19.45 2.48
C SER A 186 30.11 -19.06 1.05
N HIS A 187 31.37 -18.62 0.86
CA HIS A 187 31.90 -18.28 -0.46
C HIS A 187 32.34 -19.50 -1.27
N ALA A 188 32.50 -20.68 -0.65
CA ALA A 188 32.78 -21.89 -1.38
C ALA A 188 31.51 -22.36 -2.11
N ALA A 189 31.58 -22.57 -3.42
CA ALA A 189 30.43 -23.07 -4.17
C ALA A 189 29.96 -24.43 -3.61
N PRO A 190 28.66 -24.60 -3.29
CA PRO A 190 28.10 -25.86 -2.79
C PRO A 190 28.48 -27.03 -3.71
N GLY A 191 28.91 -28.17 -3.13
CA GLY A 191 29.31 -29.37 -3.88
C GLY A 191 30.68 -29.33 -4.56
N SER A 192 31.33 -28.16 -4.65
CA SER A 192 32.69 -28.04 -5.22
C SER A 192 33.73 -28.84 -4.43
N VAL A 193 34.85 -29.19 -5.07
CA VAL A 193 35.96 -29.90 -4.40
C VAL A 193 36.47 -29.09 -3.20
N ALA A 194 36.54 -27.76 -3.33
CA ALA A 194 36.91 -26.86 -2.24
C ALA A 194 35.85 -26.86 -1.13
N GLY A 195 34.56 -26.71 -1.46
CA GLY A 195 33.48 -26.73 -0.47
C GLY A 195 33.46 -28.03 0.34
N ARG A 196 33.68 -29.18 -0.30
CA ARG A 196 33.79 -30.48 0.38
C ARG A 196 34.99 -30.55 1.32
N VAL A 197 36.16 -30.09 0.90
CA VAL A 197 37.39 -30.13 1.74
C VAL A 197 37.30 -29.15 2.90
N ILE A 198 36.83 -27.92 2.67
CA ILE A 198 36.66 -26.87 3.69
C ILE A 198 35.66 -27.35 4.73
N SER A 199 34.45 -27.73 4.30
CA SER A 199 33.38 -28.16 5.20
C SER A 199 33.75 -29.41 5.99
N ALA A 200 34.43 -30.38 5.37
CA ALA A 200 34.94 -31.55 6.08
C ALA A 200 36.05 -31.19 7.10
N THR A 201 36.91 -30.24 6.79
CA THR A 201 37.99 -29.81 7.72
C THR A 201 37.40 -29.10 8.93
N VAL A 202 36.48 -28.16 8.71
CA VAL A 202 35.79 -27.42 9.76
C VAL A 202 34.98 -28.38 10.65
N ALA A 203 34.15 -29.23 10.05
CA ALA A 203 33.29 -30.13 10.80
C ALA A 203 34.10 -31.20 11.59
N ASN A 204 35.19 -31.74 11.03
CA ASN A 204 36.10 -32.62 11.79
C ASN A 204 36.71 -31.92 13.00
N PHE A 205 37.19 -30.68 12.84
CA PHE A 205 37.77 -29.91 13.95
C PHE A 205 36.73 -29.64 15.04
N THR A 206 35.55 -29.15 14.66
CA THR A 206 34.45 -28.87 15.60
C THR A 206 34.01 -30.12 16.34
N LEU A 207 33.85 -31.25 15.65
CA LEU A 207 33.49 -32.54 16.27
C LEU A 207 34.58 -33.06 17.21
N GLN A 208 35.85 -32.96 16.81
CA GLN A 208 36.96 -33.39 17.66
C GLN A 208 37.05 -32.54 18.93
N ALA A 209 36.96 -31.21 18.80
CA ALA A 209 36.95 -30.29 19.93
C ALA A 209 35.77 -30.55 20.87
N LEU A 210 34.56 -30.72 20.31
CA LEU A 210 33.36 -31.02 21.08
C LEU A 210 33.53 -32.36 21.83
N ARG A 211 33.97 -33.41 21.14
CA ARG A 211 34.18 -34.73 21.73
C ARG A 211 35.22 -34.71 22.84
N SER A 212 36.36 -34.05 22.66
CA SER A 212 37.38 -33.94 23.71
C SER A 212 36.86 -33.21 24.94
N THR A 213 36.17 -32.08 24.75
CA THR A 213 35.67 -31.27 25.87
C THR A 213 34.52 -31.96 26.61
N VAL A 214 33.64 -32.69 25.89
CA VAL A 214 32.58 -33.50 26.50
C VAL A 214 33.17 -34.66 27.32
N GLN A 215 34.17 -35.38 26.79
CA GLN A 215 34.85 -36.45 27.54
C GLN A 215 35.60 -35.92 28.77
N GLU A 216 36.24 -34.76 28.67
CA GLU A 216 36.87 -34.09 29.80
C GLU A 216 35.85 -33.69 30.87
N ALA A 217 34.68 -33.16 30.47
CA ALA A 217 33.60 -32.81 31.37
C ALA A 217 33.00 -34.03 32.08
N LEU A 218 32.92 -35.20 31.41
CA LEU A 218 32.39 -36.44 32.01
C LEU A 218 33.37 -37.11 32.98
N SER A 219 34.68 -36.96 32.76
CA SER A 219 35.72 -37.59 33.58
C SER A 219 35.99 -36.86 34.91
N LYS A 220 35.75 -35.55 34.97
CA LYS A 220 35.97 -34.73 36.18
C LYS A 220 34.66 -34.55 36.96
N LYS A 221 34.43 -35.38 37.99
CA LYS A 221 33.33 -35.16 38.93
C LYS A 221 33.61 -33.95 39.84
N LYS A 222 32.81 -32.90 39.72
CA LYS A 222 32.60 -31.77 40.65
C LYS A 222 33.88 -31.06 41.10
N ASN A 223 34.39 -30.14 40.27
CA ASN A 223 35.38 -29.14 40.68
C ASN A 223 35.03 -27.76 40.10
N PRO A 224 35.48 -26.65 40.70
CA PRO A 224 35.24 -25.29 40.20
C PRO A 224 35.80 -24.98 38.79
N GLN A 225 36.49 -25.92 38.15
CA GLN A 225 36.85 -25.88 36.72
C GLN A 225 35.66 -26.15 35.78
N ASP A 226 34.50 -26.59 36.29
CA ASP A 226 33.32 -26.91 35.49
C ASP A 226 32.83 -25.69 34.68
N ASN A 227 32.91 -24.47 35.22
CA ASN A 227 32.49 -23.24 34.52
C ASN A 227 33.35 -22.92 33.29
N GLU A 228 34.65 -23.24 33.32
CA GLU A 228 35.55 -22.99 32.18
C GLU A 228 35.29 -24.00 31.05
N LEU A 229 35.06 -25.27 31.40
CA LEU A 229 34.70 -26.32 30.43
C LEU A 229 33.33 -26.03 29.79
N THR A 230 32.34 -25.61 30.58
CA THR A 230 31.03 -25.22 30.04
C THR A 230 31.12 -24.01 29.12
N THR A 231 31.93 -23.01 29.47
CA THR A 231 32.18 -21.85 28.60
C THR A 231 32.84 -22.26 27.27
N LYS A 232 33.81 -23.19 27.32
CA LYS A 232 34.45 -23.77 26.12
C LYS A 232 33.43 -24.53 25.26
N LEU A 233 32.56 -25.35 25.86
CA LEU A 233 31.48 -26.04 25.14
C LEU A 233 30.55 -25.06 24.43
N ILE A 234 30.12 -23.98 25.09
CA ILE A 234 29.29 -22.93 24.47
C ILE A 234 30.00 -22.30 23.27
N HIS A 235 31.31 -22.06 23.36
CA HIS A 235 32.08 -21.49 22.25
C HIS A 235 32.18 -22.44 21.05
N ILE A 236 32.37 -23.74 21.30
CA ILE A 236 32.39 -24.78 20.25
C ILE A 236 31.00 -24.92 19.61
N LEU A 237 29.93 -24.92 20.41
CA LEU A 237 28.55 -24.97 19.90
C LEU A 237 28.20 -23.74 19.06
N ARG A 238 28.63 -22.53 19.46
CA ARG A 238 28.44 -21.33 18.63
C ARG A 238 29.17 -21.41 17.29
N LEU A 239 30.37 -21.97 17.26
CA LEU A 239 31.07 -22.27 16.01
C LEU A 239 30.27 -23.27 15.17
N ALA A 240 29.78 -24.36 15.78
CA ALA A 240 28.96 -25.35 15.09
C ALA A 240 27.69 -24.71 14.49
N SER A 241 26.96 -23.94 15.28
CA SER A 241 25.75 -23.20 14.88
C SER A 241 26.02 -22.27 13.70
N SER A 242 27.10 -21.48 13.77
CA SER A 242 27.51 -20.58 12.68
C SER A 242 27.88 -21.32 11.40
N VAL A 243 28.47 -22.51 11.48
CA VAL A 243 28.77 -23.30 10.26
C VAL A 243 27.52 -23.98 9.73
N LEU A 244 26.64 -24.48 10.60
CA LEU A 244 25.36 -25.10 10.20
C LEU A 244 24.46 -24.12 9.44
N SER A 245 24.43 -22.83 9.84
CA SER A 245 23.64 -21.80 9.16
C SER A 245 24.09 -21.51 7.73
N THR A 246 25.28 -21.97 7.30
CA THR A 246 25.71 -21.86 5.90
C THR A 246 25.12 -22.95 5.00
N GLY A 247 24.45 -23.96 5.58
CA GLY A 247 23.93 -25.09 4.84
C GLY A 247 25.02 -26.04 4.30
N GLN A 248 26.31 -25.86 4.58
CA GLN A 248 27.37 -26.67 3.97
C GLN A 248 27.92 -27.83 4.83
N TRP A 249 27.30 -28.12 5.98
CA TRP A 249 27.76 -29.21 6.87
C TRP A 249 27.75 -30.59 6.16
N PRO A 250 28.80 -31.42 6.26
CA PRO A 250 28.84 -32.72 5.58
C PRO A 250 27.79 -33.70 6.12
N SER A 251 27.01 -34.35 5.25
CA SER A 251 25.95 -35.31 5.63
C SER A 251 26.48 -36.49 6.45
N SER A 252 27.66 -37.02 6.12
CA SER A 252 28.31 -38.10 6.87
C SER A 252 28.70 -37.73 8.30
N GLN A 253 28.69 -36.43 8.64
CA GLN A 253 29.08 -35.90 9.94
C GLN A 253 27.89 -35.34 10.73
N ILE A 254 26.67 -35.54 10.25
CA ILE A 254 25.45 -35.15 10.97
C ILE A 254 25.20 -36.10 12.15
N GLU A 255 25.31 -37.42 11.96
CA GLU A 255 25.10 -38.39 13.05
C GLU A 255 26.05 -38.18 14.25
N PRO A 256 27.38 -38.05 14.05
CA PRO A 256 28.29 -37.80 15.16
C PRO A 256 28.01 -36.47 15.87
N LEU A 257 27.53 -35.46 15.13
CA LEU A 257 27.13 -34.18 15.73
C LEU A 257 25.89 -34.37 16.61
N CYS A 258 24.84 -35.02 16.08
CA CYS A 258 23.62 -35.30 16.83
C CYS A 258 23.91 -36.07 18.12
N ASP A 259 24.72 -37.14 18.07
CA ASP A 259 25.07 -37.94 19.25
C ASP A 259 25.75 -37.09 20.33
N LEU A 260 26.69 -36.21 19.93
CA LEU A 260 27.38 -35.30 20.85
C LEU A 260 26.44 -34.21 21.40
N LEU A 261 25.57 -33.63 20.56
CA LEU A 261 24.58 -32.64 21.01
C LEU A 261 23.62 -33.29 22.03
N LEU A 262 23.15 -34.51 21.77
CA LEU A 262 22.31 -35.27 22.71
C LEU A 262 23.05 -35.56 24.03
N GLU A 263 24.34 -35.83 23.99
CA GLU A 263 25.15 -35.99 25.20
C GLU A 263 25.25 -34.68 26.00
N VAL A 264 25.41 -33.54 25.31
CA VAL A 264 25.44 -32.20 25.93
C VAL A 264 24.09 -31.81 26.54
N THR A 265 22.96 -32.21 25.94
CA THR A 265 21.62 -31.94 26.51
C THR A 265 21.40 -32.58 27.89
N LYS A 266 22.21 -33.57 28.28
CA LYS A 266 22.15 -34.19 29.62
C LYS A 266 22.79 -33.33 30.73
N SER A 267 23.40 -32.20 30.36
CA SER A 267 23.96 -31.24 31.32
C SER A 267 22.86 -30.56 32.14
N SER A 268 23.21 -30.12 33.35
CA SER A 268 22.32 -29.34 34.22
C SER A 268 22.33 -27.83 33.93
N ASP A 269 23.20 -27.33 33.04
CA ASP A 269 23.28 -25.90 32.70
C ASP A 269 22.27 -25.52 31.61
N GLN A 270 21.27 -24.72 31.99
CA GLN A 270 20.20 -24.23 31.10
C GLN A 270 20.72 -23.48 29.87
N TYR A 271 21.78 -22.66 30.00
CA TYR A 271 22.33 -21.90 28.88
C TYR A 271 23.03 -22.81 27.86
N LEU A 272 23.73 -23.84 28.36
CA LEU A 272 24.37 -24.83 27.52
C LEU A 272 23.34 -25.65 26.74
N VAL A 273 22.27 -26.09 27.39
CA VAL A 273 21.19 -26.84 26.72
C VAL A 273 20.46 -25.95 25.71
N SER A 274 20.19 -24.68 26.04
CA SER A 274 19.59 -23.74 25.08
C SER A 274 20.47 -23.51 23.84
N THR A 275 21.79 -23.37 24.01
CA THR A 275 22.72 -23.23 22.87
C THR A 275 22.78 -24.50 22.03
N THR A 276 22.61 -25.66 22.67
CA THR A 276 22.53 -26.97 22.00
C THR A 276 21.25 -27.08 21.15
N PHE A 277 20.12 -26.59 21.67
CA PHE A 277 18.87 -26.50 20.92
C PHE A 277 18.96 -25.54 19.73
N GLU A 278 19.60 -24.39 19.87
CA GLU A 278 19.89 -23.51 18.71
C GLU A 278 20.71 -24.22 17.62
N CYS A 279 21.66 -25.08 18.01
CA CYS A 279 22.41 -25.90 17.06
C CYS A 279 21.51 -26.93 16.34
N PHE A 280 20.60 -27.59 17.07
CA PHE A 280 19.61 -28.50 16.45
C PHE A 280 18.67 -27.75 15.50
N GLU A 281 18.23 -26.55 15.87
CA GLU A 281 17.38 -25.71 15.02
C GLU A 281 18.06 -25.41 13.68
N ASN A 282 19.32 -24.94 13.71
CA ASN A 282 20.09 -24.63 12.51
C ASN A 282 20.45 -25.90 11.71
N LEU A 283 20.66 -27.03 12.38
CA LEU A 283 20.83 -28.33 11.71
C LEU A 283 19.57 -28.73 10.93
N PHE A 284 18.38 -28.61 11.53
CA PHE A 284 17.13 -28.95 10.85
C PHE A 284 16.82 -28.01 9.68
N LYS A 285 17.13 -26.71 9.81
CA LYS A 285 17.05 -25.77 8.68
C LYS A 285 17.96 -26.20 7.51
N ALA A 286 19.22 -26.51 7.80
CA ALA A 286 20.17 -26.99 6.79
C ALA A 286 19.74 -28.32 6.13
N LEU A 287 19.03 -29.18 6.86
CA LEU A 287 18.44 -30.42 6.33
C LEU A 287 17.21 -30.18 5.45
N ALA A 288 16.43 -29.13 5.72
CA ALA A 288 15.28 -28.75 4.90
C ALA A 288 15.70 -28.16 3.55
N GLU A 289 16.78 -27.38 3.51
CA GLU A 289 17.25 -26.65 2.31
C GLU A 289 17.99 -27.53 1.28
N LYS A 290 18.55 -28.68 1.68
CA LYS A 290 19.30 -29.61 0.78
C LYS A 290 18.42 -30.58 -0.02
N SER A 291 17.11 -30.38 0.01
CA SER A 291 16.10 -31.39 -0.33
C SER A 291 15.92 -31.69 -1.83
N ASP A 292 16.61 -31.00 -2.74
CA ASP A 292 16.46 -31.25 -4.18
C ASP A 292 17.19 -32.51 -4.70
N ASP A 293 18.14 -33.12 -3.96
CA ASP A 293 19.09 -34.06 -4.59
C ASP A 293 19.51 -35.33 -3.81
N SER A 294 18.83 -35.74 -2.73
CA SER A 294 19.18 -37.03 -2.11
C SER A 294 18.03 -37.80 -1.47
N GLN A 295 17.90 -39.06 -1.93
CA GLN A 295 17.28 -40.16 -1.19
C GLN A 295 18.06 -40.38 0.13
N GLU A 296 17.75 -39.63 1.18
CA GLU A 296 18.22 -39.98 2.53
C GLU A 296 17.47 -41.22 3.05
N PRO A 297 18.13 -42.11 3.80
CA PRO A 297 17.52 -43.33 4.32
C PRO A 297 16.45 -43.02 5.38
N ASP A 298 15.19 -43.13 4.92
CA ASP A 298 13.87 -43.36 5.51
C ASP A 298 13.54 -43.20 7.02
N GLY A 299 14.49 -43.19 7.96
CA GLY A 299 14.19 -43.22 9.41
C GLY A 299 15.14 -42.46 10.35
N LYS A 300 16.17 -41.78 9.84
CA LYS A 300 17.19 -41.13 10.70
C LYS A 300 16.74 -39.79 11.29
N SER A 301 16.15 -38.92 10.48
CA SER A 301 15.57 -37.64 10.93
C SER A 301 14.41 -37.85 11.90
N LEU A 302 13.55 -38.85 11.63
CA LEU A 302 12.47 -39.27 12.52
C LEU A 302 13.01 -39.72 13.88
N ARG A 303 14.06 -40.54 13.91
CA ARG A 303 14.68 -41.00 15.16
C ARG A 303 15.24 -39.85 15.99
N ILE A 304 15.88 -38.87 15.34
CA ILE A 304 16.41 -37.68 16.04
C ILE A 304 15.25 -36.86 16.62
N LEU A 305 14.19 -36.65 15.85
CA LEU A 305 13.00 -35.95 16.31
C LEU A 305 12.33 -36.66 17.50
N ASP A 306 12.16 -37.99 17.44
CA ASP A 306 11.61 -38.79 18.54
C ASP A 306 12.50 -38.70 19.81
N ILE A 307 13.83 -38.69 19.64
CA ILE A 307 14.75 -38.49 20.76
C ILE A 307 14.58 -37.08 21.35
N ILE A 308 14.48 -36.03 20.54
CA ILE A 308 14.28 -34.66 21.03
C ILE A 308 12.93 -34.52 21.74
N LEU A 309 11.86 -35.13 21.20
CA LEU A 309 10.55 -35.19 21.84
C LEU A 309 10.61 -35.90 23.21
N SER A 310 11.47 -36.93 23.34
CA SER A 310 11.69 -37.61 24.62
C SER A 310 12.47 -36.77 25.64
N LEU A 311 13.30 -35.83 25.19
CA LEU A 311 14.06 -34.88 26.01
C LEU A 311 13.21 -33.68 26.47
N LYS A 312 11.97 -33.94 26.89
CA LYS A 312 11.04 -32.88 27.29
C LYS A 312 11.53 -32.16 28.55
N PRO A 313 11.59 -30.82 28.54
CA PRO A 313 11.95 -30.04 29.72
C PRO A 313 10.81 -30.05 30.75
N SER A 314 11.08 -29.55 31.95
CA SER A 314 10.03 -29.38 32.95
C SER A 314 9.00 -28.36 32.47
N THR A 315 7.72 -28.57 32.80
CA THR A 315 6.60 -27.73 32.35
C THR A 315 6.60 -26.31 32.95
N SER A 316 7.54 -26.01 33.85
CA SER A 316 7.69 -24.71 34.51
C SER A 316 8.99 -23.98 34.13
N ASP A 317 9.85 -24.57 33.30
CA ASP A 317 11.11 -23.93 32.88
C ASP A 317 10.89 -23.08 31.63
N THR A 318 10.74 -21.78 31.83
CA THR A 318 10.43 -20.82 30.76
C THR A 318 11.52 -20.70 29.72
N HIS A 319 12.79 -20.74 30.14
CA HIS A 319 13.93 -20.61 29.24
C HIS A 319 14.13 -21.86 28.37
N LEU A 320 13.96 -23.04 28.97
CA LEU A 320 14.21 -24.29 28.26
C LEU A 320 13.02 -24.73 27.40
N ALA A 321 11.78 -24.49 27.85
CA ALA A 321 10.57 -24.85 27.11
C ALA A 321 10.49 -24.10 25.77
N GLY A 322 10.74 -22.79 25.75
CA GLY A 322 10.72 -21.99 24.51
C GLY A 322 11.73 -22.49 23.48
N SER A 323 13.00 -22.66 23.89
CA SER A 323 14.06 -23.15 23.00
C SER A 323 13.80 -24.57 22.51
N TRP A 324 13.28 -25.46 23.36
CA TRP A 324 12.94 -26.83 22.96
C TRP A 324 11.76 -26.90 21.99
N ILE A 325 10.70 -26.12 22.23
CA ILE A 325 9.54 -26.02 21.33
C ILE A 325 9.97 -25.51 19.95
N ALA A 326 10.83 -24.50 19.88
CA ALA A 326 11.35 -23.97 18.61
C ALA A 326 12.07 -25.04 17.78
N VAL A 327 12.88 -25.90 18.43
CA VAL A 327 13.55 -27.03 17.79
C VAL A 327 12.55 -28.04 17.25
N ILE A 328 11.48 -28.34 17.99
CA ILE A 328 10.43 -29.27 17.52
C ILE A 328 9.75 -28.72 16.27
N VAL A 329 9.34 -27.46 16.27
CA VAL A 329 8.69 -26.84 15.10
C VAL A 329 9.61 -26.96 13.88
N LYS A 330 10.88 -26.56 14.00
CA LYS A 330 11.83 -26.63 12.87
C LYS A 330 12.16 -28.07 12.45
N GLY A 331 12.26 -29.00 13.39
CA GLY A 331 12.43 -30.42 13.11
C GLY A 331 11.25 -31.02 12.36
N MET A 332 10.02 -30.69 12.79
CA MET A 332 8.78 -31.11 12.12
C MET A 332 8.62 -30.47 10.74
N SER A 333 8.97 -29.19 10.58
CA SER A 333 8.94 -28.51 9.27
C SER A 333 9.91 -29.17 8.29
N ALA A 334 11.14 -29.45 8.73
CA ALA A 334 12.11 -30.18 7.92
C ALA A 334 11.59 -31.57 7.56
N TYR A 335 10.96 -32.28 8.50
CA TYR A 335 10.40 -33.59 8.25
C TYR A 335 9.22 -33.57 7.27
N ALA A 336 8.32 -32.58 7.37
CA ALA A 336 7.19 -32.42 6.45
C ALA A 336 7.61 -32.10 5.01
N ALA A 337 8.73 -31.39 4.82
CA ALA A 337 9.28 -31.13 3.49
C ALA A 337 9.69 -32.43 2.78
N HIS A 338 10.19 -33.43 3.52
CA HIS A 338 10.60 -34.72 2.97
C HIS A 338 9.46 -35.74 2.89
N LYS A 339 8.65 -35.85 3.96
CA LYS A 339 7.59 -36.85 4.11
C LYS A 339 6.32 -36.26 4.76
N PRO A 340 5.48 -35.57 4.00
CA PRO A 340 4.34 -34.83 4.54
C PRO A 340 3.33 -35.74 5.25
N LEU A 341 2.98 -36.90 4.68
CA LEU A 341 2.00 -37.81 5.27
C LEU A 341 2.50 -38.41 6.60
N GLN A 342 3.75 -38.88 6.65
CA GLN A 342 4.31 -39.47 7.86
C GLN A 342 4.51 -38.42 8.96
N CYS A 343 4.80 -37.17 8.59
CA CYS A 343 4.83 -36.05 9.52
C CYS A 343 3.43 -35.76 10.09
N PHE A 344 2.40 -35.77 9.25
CA PHE A 344 1.02 -35.54 9.67
C PHE A 344 0.52 -36.57 10.71
N VAL A 345 0.85 -37.85 10.53
CA VAL A 345 0.53 -38.92 11.49
C VAL A 345 1.16 -38.70 12.88
N LYS A 346 2.26 -37.93 12.97
CA LYS A 346 2.93 -37.59 14.24
C LYS A 346 2.32 -36.37 14.94
N VAL A 347 1.46 -35.60 14.26
CA VAL A 347 0.87 -34.37 14.82
C VAL A 347 0.02 -34.63 16.06
N PRO A 348 -0.85 -35.66 16.14
CA PRO A 348 -1.61 -35.95 17.36
C PRO A 348 -0.72 -36.25 18.58
N GLU A 349 0.39 -36.96 18.39
CA GLU A 349 1.38 -37.23 19.44
C GLU A 349 1.95 -35.91 20.00
N LEU A 350 2.31 -34.98 19.11
CA LEU A 350 2.79 -33.66 19.49
C LEU A 350 1.73 -32.84 20.24
N PHE A 351 0.47 -32.87 19.78
CA PHE A 351 -0.65 -32.23 20.47
C PHE A 351 -0.82 -32.75 21.90
N LYS A 352 -0.72 -34.07 22.11
CA LYS A 352 -0.75 -34.68 23.45
C LYS A 352 0.41 -34.23 24.32
N VAL A 353 1.62 -34.09 23.78
CA VAL A 353 2.77 -33.56 24.53
C VAL A 353 2.56 -32.09 24.89
N MET A 354 2.15 -31.25 23.94
CA MET A 354 1.88 -29.83 24.18
C MET A 354 0.72 -29.60 25.16
N SER A 355 -0.26 -30.50 25.22
CA SER A 355 -1.33 -30.44 26.22
C SER A 355 -0.82 -30.40 27.67
N GLN A 356 0.38 -30.97 27.94
CA GLN A 356 1.01 -30.91 29.27
C GLN A 356 1.59 -29.52 29.56
N PHE A 357 2.14 -28.85 28.54
CA PHE A 357 2.66 -27.48 28.63
C PHE A 357 1.54 -26.44 28.66
N LEU A 358 0.44 -26.67 27.93
CA LEU A 358 -0.77 -25.83 28.01
C LEU A 358 -1.42 -25.87 29.39
N ALA A 359 -1.33 -27.00 30.09
CA ALA A 359 -1.82 -27.13 31.46
C ALA A 359 -0.93 -26.41 32.51
N SER A 360 0.22 -25.87 32.10
CA SER A 360 1.08 -25.06 32.99
C SER A 360 0.41 -23.73 33.33
N GLU A 361 0.60 -23.24 34.56
CA GLU A 361 0.08 -21.95 35.01
C GLU A 361 0.96 -20.77 34.55
N THR A 362 2.12 -21.04 33.94
CA THR A 362 3.07 -20.00 33.48
C THR A 362 2.67 -19.45 32.10
N PRO A 363 2.38 -18.13 31.97
CA PRO A 363 1.94 -17.51 30.72
C PRO A 363 2.84 -17.75 29.51
N GLU A 364 4.14 -17.55 29.69
CA GLU A 364 5.12 -17.71 28.61
C GLU A 364 5.18 -19.14 28.06
N VAL A 365 4.97 -20.15 28.93
CA VAL A 365 5.04 -21.57 28.57
C VAL A 365 3.81 -21.99 27.76
N TYR A 366 2.60 -21.73 28.26
CA TYR A 366 1.39 -22.13 27.52
C TYR A 366 1.23 -21.29 26.24
N PHE A 367 1.69 -20.03 26.22
CA PHE A 367 1.72 -19.22 25.00
C PHE A 367 2.68 -19.82 23.96
N SER A 368 3.91 -20.21 24.35
CA SER A 368 4.82 -20.88 23.42
C SER A 368 4.27 -22.21 22.91
N ALA A 369 3.58 -22.97 23.77
CA ALA A 369 2.92 -24.21 23.37
C ALA A 369 1.77 -23.96 22.37
N SER A 370 0.94 -22.92 22.56
CA SER A 370 -0.12 -22.59 21.62
C SER A 370 0.41 -22.11 20.26
N GLN A 371 1.48 -21.29 20.27
CA GLN A 371 2.17 -20.87 19.04
C GLN A 371 2.76 -22.07 18.28
N CYS A 372 3.31 -23.05 18.99
CA CYS A 372 3.77 -24.30 18.39
C CYS A 372 2.64 -25.02 17.64
N LEU A 373 1.49 -25.22 18.30
CA LEU A 373 0.36 -25.92 17.69
C LEU A 373 -0.19 -25.17 16.47
N MET A 374 -0.26 -23.83 16.53
CA MET A 374 -0.64 -23.03 15.37
C MET A 374 0.34 -23.19 14.22
N ALA A 375 1.65 -23.05 14.47
CA ALA A 375 2.68 -23.21 13.44
C ALA A 375 2.67 -24.61 12.81
N VAL A 376 2.45 -25.66 13.61
CA VAL A 376 2.33 -27.03 13.12
C VAL A 376 1.13 -27.18 12.19
N LEU A 377 -0.04 -26.62 12.55
CA LEU A 377 -1.21 -26.69 11.69
C LEU A 377 -1.03 -25.84 10.42
N SER A 378 -0.55 -24.60 10.52
CA SER A 378 -0.51 -23.67 9.38
C SER A 378 0.64 -23.94 8.41
N GLU A 379 1.85 -24.20 8.91
CA GLU A 379 3.08 -24.27 8.10
C GLU A 379 3.49 -25.69 7.74
N ILE A 380 3.17 -26.69 8.57
CA ILE A 380 3.72 -28.05 8.45
C ILE A 380 2.77 -28.99 7.71
N VAL A 381 1.46 -28.85 7.90
CA VAL A 381 0.48 -29.67 7.18
C VAL A 381 0.44 -29.25 5.71
N ASN A 382 0.69 -30.18 4.79
CA ASN A 382 0.68 -29.90 3.35
C ASN A 382 -0.75 -29.98 2.80
N ASP A 383 -1.18 -29.01 2.00
CA ASP A 383 -2.53 -29.01 1.41
C ASP A 383 -2.73 -30.14 0.39
N GLN A 384 -1.68 -30.66 -0.23
CA GLN A 384 -1.76 -31.76 -1.20
C GLN A 384 -2.26 -33.07 -0.57
N ILE A 385 -1.95 -33.32 0.71
CA ILE A 385 -2.35 -34.57 1.38
C ILE A 385 -3.80 -34.56 1.87
N LEU A 386 -4.44 -33.39 2.03
CA LEU A 386 -5.83 -33.30 2.50
C LEU A 386 -6.86 -33.24 1.36
N LEU A 387 -6.43 -33.44 0.11
CA LEU A 387 -7.31 -33.58 -1.04
C LEU A 387 -8.16 -34.86 -0.95
N PHE A 388 -9.26 -34.92 -1.68
CA PHE A 388 -10.08 -36.13 -1.84
C PHE A 388 -9.60 -37.04 -2.99
N PRO A 389 -9.96 -38.34 -2.98
CA PRO A 389 -9.73 -39.23 -4.12
C PRO A 389 -10.43 -38.72 -5.39
N PRO A 390 -9.84 -38.86 -6.61
CA PRO A 390 -8.63 -39.61 -6.94
C PRO A 390 -7.31 -38.80 -6.88
N ALA A 391 -7.31 -37.57 -6.36
CA ALA A 391 -6.08 -36.76 -6.28
C ALA A 391 -5.05 -37.36 -5.30
N VAL A 392 -5.55 -38.08 -4.29
CA VAL A 392 -4.78 -38.91 -3.36
C VAL A 392 -5.31 -40.34 -3.35
N ASP A 393 -4.45 -41.29 -3.01
CA ASP A 393 -4.81 -42.70 -2.86
C ASP A 393 -5.79 -42.92 -1.69
N GLY A 394 -6.65 -43.94 -1.80
CA GLY A 394 -7.64 -44.23 -0.76
C GLY A 394 -7.04 -44.50 0.62
N THR A 395 -5.88 -45.15 0.68
CA THR A 395 -5.15 -45.39 1.94
C THR A 395 -4.68 -44.08 2.58
N THR A 396 -4.17 -43.14 1.78
CA THR A 396 -3.74 -41.83 2.26
C THR A 396 -4.93 -41.05 2.82
N PHE A 397 -6.05 -41.07 2.10
CA PHE A 397 -7.29 -40.45 2.53
C PHE A 397 -7.81 -40.99 3.88
N GLU A 398 -7.83 -42.32 4.05
CA GLU A 398 -8.25 -42.98 5.29
C GLU A 398 -7.31 -42.60 6.46
N THR A 399 -5.99 -42.65 6.25
CA THR A 399 -5.03 -42.26 7.30
C THR A 399 -5.16 -40.78 7.71
N VAL A 400 -5.47 -39.88 6.77
CA VAL A 400 -5.70 -38.46 7.06
C VAL A 400 -6.98 -38.30 7.89
N ASP A 401 -8.04 -39.04 7.58
CA ASP A 401 -9.28 -39.00 8.37
C ASP A 401 -9.10 -39.54 9.79
N GLU A 402 -8.35 -40.62 9.98
CA GLU A 402 -8.02 -41.13 11.31
C GLU A 402 -7.27 -40.08 12.15
N VAL A 403 -6.30 -39.39 11.55
CA VAL A 403 -5.53 -38.33 12.23
C VAL A 403 -6.41 -37.12 12.55
N ILE A 404 -7.27 -36.68 11.64
CA ILE A 404 -8.19 -35.56 11.88
C ILE A 404 -9.19 -35.91 12.99
N THR A 405 -9.67 -37.15 13.03
CA THR A 405 -10.54 -37.67 14.10
C THR A 405 -9.83 -37.61 15.45
N GLU A 406 -8.61 -38.11 15.54
CA GLU A 406 -7.81 -38.07 16.77
C GLU A 406 -7.54 -36.62 17.23
N LEU A 407 -7.28 -35.70 16.29
CA LEU A 407 -7.11 -34.28 16.61
C LEU A 407 -8.41 -33.66 17.14
N ALA A 408 -9.57 -33.98 16.56
CA ALA A 408 -10.87 -33.49 17.02
C ALA A 408 -11.19 -33.95 18.45
N GLU A 409 -10.84 -35.19 18.80
CA GLU A 409 -10.94 -35.70 20.18
C GLU A 409 -10.03 -34.91 21.13
N ILE A 410 -8.78 -34.65 20.74
CA ILE A 410 -7.84 -33.85 21.55
C ILE A 410 -8.36 -32.42 21.73
N PHE A 411 -8.88 -31.77 20.68
CA PHE A 411 -9.50 -30.45 20.81
C PHE A 411 -10.69 -30.44 21.77
N THR A 412 -11.49 -31.51 21.76
CA THR A 412 -12.60 -31.67 22.71
C THR A 412 -12.10 -31.74 24.16
N GLU A 413 -10.97 -32.41 24.41
CA GLU A 413 -10.31 -32.42 25.74
C GLU A 413 -9.71 -31.06 26.11
N LEU A 414 -9.08 -30.37 25.15
CA LEU A 414 -8.49 -29.04 25.35
C LEU A 414 -9.56 -27.97 25.66
N LEU A 415 -10.80 -28.16 25.22
CA LEU A 415 -11.94 -27.31 25.58
C LEU A 415 -12.57 -27.68 26.95
N SER A 416 -11.90 -28.49 27.77
CA SER A 416 -12.36 -28.79 29.13
C SER A 416 -11.98 -27.69 30.13
N VAL A 417 -12.61 -27.72 31.31
CA VAL A 417 -12.35 -26.79 32.42
C VAL A 417 -10.87 -26.80 32.86
N ARG A 418 -10.14 -27.89 32.61
CA ARG A 418 -8.71 -28.01 32.93
C ARG A 418 -7.85 -26.92 32.28
N TYR A 419 -8.26 -26.42 31.13
CA TYR A 419 -7.50 -25.46 30.32
C TYR A 419 -8.14 -24.08 30.30
N SER A 420 -9.01 -23.76 31.26
CA SER A 420 -9.75 -22.49 31.27
C SER A 420 -8.83 -21.26 31.32
N HIS A 421 -7.66 -21.35 31.95
CA HIS A 421 -6.68 -20.26 32.04
C HIS A 421 -6.03 -19.90 30.69
N CYS A 422 -5.93 -20.87 29.78
CA CYS A 422 -5.36 -20.69 28.43
C CYS A 422 -6.42 -20.89 27.31
N ALA A 423 -7.71 -20.82 27.64
CA ALA A 423 -8.80 -21.04 26.69
C ALA A 423 -8.75 -20.09 25.48
N LYS A 424 -8.32 -18.83 25.66
CA LYS A 424 -8.13 -17.87 24.56
C LYS A 424 -7.14 -18.36 23.52
N ASP A 425 -6.02 -18.92 23.97
CA ASP A 425 -5.00 -19.47 23.09
C ASP A 425 -5.48 -20.73 22.38
N ILE A 426 -6.22 -21.59 23.07
CA ILE A 426 -6.80 -22.82 22.50
C ILE A 426 -7.85 -22.49 21.42
N LEU A 427 -8.69 -21.47 21.64
CA LEU A 427 -9.66 -21.01 20.64
C LEU A 427 -8.97 -20.49 19.37
N LYS A 428 -7.81 -19.81 19.50
CA LYS A 428 -6.99 -19.40 18.35
C LYS A 428 -6.41 -20.60 17.60
N VAL A 429 -5.89 -21.59 18.32
CA VAL A 429 -5.38 -22.85 17.73
C VAL A 429 -6.52 -23.57 16.96
N LEU A 430 -7.72 -23.61 17.54
CA LEU A 430 -8.90 -24.19 16.90
C LEU A 430 -9.33 -23.41 15.65
N ALA A 431 -9.28 -22.08 15.68
CA ALA A 431 -9.53 -21.26 14.50
C ALA A 431 -8.54 -21.55 13.36
N VAL A 432 -7.26 -21.78 13.68
CA VAL A 432 -6.25 -22.22 12.70
C VAL A 432 -6.56 -23.62 12.16
N ALA A 433 -7.00 -24.56 13.02
CA ALA A 433 -7.39 -25.90 12.60
C ALA A 433 -8.56 -25.86 11.59
N PHE A 434 -9.60 -25.06 11.85
CA PHE A 434 -10.71 -24.87 10.90
C PHE A 434 -10.22 -24.33 9.55
N ARG A 435 -9.36 -23.30 9.56
CA ARG A 435 -8.81 -22.71 8.32
C ARG A 435 -7.94 -23.68 7.54
N LYS A 436 -7.23 -24.58 8.23
CA LYS A 436 -6.34 -25.55 7.60
C LYS A 436 -7.08 -26.77 7.04
N PHE A 437 -7.91 -27.42 7.85
CA PHE A 437 -8.61 -28.63 7.43
C PHE A 437 -9.82 -28.33 6.55
N ARG A 438 -10.40 -27.13 6.65
CA ARG A 438 -11.53 -26.68 5.83
C ARG A 438 -12.65 -27.72 5.79
N PHE A 439 -13.00 -28.20 4.60
CA PHE A 439 -14.02 -29.22 4.39
C PHE A 439 -13.69 -30.58 5.03
N ARG A 440 -12.40 -30.92 5.24
CA ARG A 440 -11.99 -32.18 5.90
C ARG A 440 -12.29 -32.17 7.39
N ALA A 441 -12.54 -30.99 7.98
CA ALA A 441 -12.94 -30.87 9.38
C ALA A 441 -14.37 -31.40 9.62
N ASN A 442 -15.22 -31.51 8.59
CA ASN A 442 -16.58 -32.03 8.70
C ASN A 442 -16.60 -33.55 8.44
N PRO A 443 -17.13 -34.40 9.35
CA PRO A 443 -17.93 -34.08 10.54
C PRO A 443 -17.17 -34.01 11.88
N GLU A 444 -15.90 -34.42 11.94
CA GLU A 444 -15.21 -34.66 13.21
C GLU A 444 -15.12 -33.42 14.12
N PHE A 445 -14.89 -32.22 13.55
CA PHE A 445 -14.79 -30.98 14.31
C PHE A 445 -16.13 -30.33 14.68
N LEU A 446 -17.28 -30.98 14.37
CA LEU A 446 -18.59 -30.48 14.78
C LEU A 446 -18.72 -30.41 16.31
N ARG A 447 -18.16 -31.40 17.03
CA ARG A 447 -18.25 -31.44 18.49
C ARG A 447 -17.47 -30.29 19.17
N PRO A 448 -16.20 -30.01 18.82
CA PRO A 448 -15.53 -28.78 19.25
C PRO A 448 -16.32 -27.51 18.94
N LEU A 449 -16.92 -27.40 17.74
CA LEU A 449 -17.71 -26.23 17.35
C LEU A 449 -18.97 -26.03 18.22
N GLU A 450 -19.67 -27.12 18.58
CA GLU A 450 -20.81 -27.07 19.50
C GLU A 450 -20.43 -26.46 20.85
N ILE A 451 -19.31 -26.93 21.43
CA ILE A 451 -18.83 -26.46 22.74
C ILE A 451 -18.52 -24.95 22.69
N VAL A 452 -17.84 -24.48 21.65
CA VAL A 452 -17.55 -23.05 21.47
C VAL A 452 -18.83 -22.24 21.25
N GLY A 453 -19.79 -22.78 20.50
CA GLY A 453 -21.10 -22.17 20.31
C GLY A 453 -21.92 -22.06 21.61
N GLU A 454 -21.82 -23.05 22.49
CA GLU A 454 -22.40 -23.04 23.84
C GLU A 454 -21.74 -21.97 24.72
N TRP A 455 -20.40 -21.88 24.72
CA TRP A 455 -19.66 -20.84 25.44
C TRP A 455 -20.07 -19.44 24.98
N ARG A 456 -20.15 -19.23 23.66
CA ARG A 456 -20.59 -17.95 23.09
C ARG A 456 -22.04 -17.61 23.43
N THR A 457 -22.91 -18.61 23.53
CA THR A 457 -24.32 -18.40 23.91
C THR A 457 -24.46 -18.07 25.39
N ASN A 458 -23.62 -18.65 26.25
CA ASN A 458 -23.62 -18.44 27.70
C ASN A 458 -22.73 -17.25 28.11
N GLU A 459 -23.17 -16.04 27.74
CA GLU A 459 -22.43 -14.80 28.01
C GLU A 459 -22.21 -14.50 29.50
N GLU A 460 -22.99 -15.07 30.42
CA GLU A 460 -22.82 -14.82 31.85
C GLU A 460 -21.54 -15.47 32.40
N ASN A 461 -21.15 -16.62 31.86
CA ASN A 461 -20.02 -17.40 32.35
C ASN A 461 -18.73 -17.23 31.52
N PHE A 462 -18.85 -16.88 30.24
CA PHE A 462 -17.72 -16.92 29.29
C PHE A 462 -17.52 -15.60 28.51
N LEU A 463 -17.95 -14.46 29.07
CA LEU A 463 -17.83 -13.15 28.42
C LEU A 463 -16.40 -12.82 28.00
N GLU A 464 -15.42 -13.24 28.79
CA GLU A 464 -13.99 -12.98 28.56
C GLU A 464 -13.43 -13.63 27.28
N PHE A 465 -14.11 -14.65 26.74
CA PHE A 465 -13.70 -15.40 25.56
C PHE A 465 -14.56 -15.08 24.32
N ARG A 466 -15.43 -14.05 24.40
CA ARG A 466 -16.38 -13.72 23.33
C ARG A 466 -15.69 -13.54 21.98
N ASN A 467 -14.60 -12.77 21.95
CA ASN A 467 -13.94 -12.41 20.70
C ASN A 467 -13.25 -13.62 20.06
N GLU A 468 -12.52 -14.40 20.85
CA GLU A 468 -11.83 -15.60 20.38
C GLU A 468 -12.81 -16.71 19.97
N ALA A 469 -13.95 -16.83 20.66
CA ALA A 469 -15.01 -17.76 20.27
C ALA A 469 -15.70 -17.33 18.97
N GLU A 470 -15.98 -16.03 18.80
CA GLU A 470 -16.50 -15.47 17.54
C GLU A 470 -15.50 -15.67 16.39
N GLU A 471 -14.20 -15.53 16.65
CA GLU A 471 -13.14 -15.81 15.65
C GLU A 471 -13.12 -17.28 15.24
N ALA A 472 -13.17 -18.22 16.18
CA ALA A 472 -13.19 -19.65 15.90
C ALA A 472 -14.45 -20.06 15.12
N ILE A 473 -15.63 -19.53 15.48
CA ILE A 473 -16.87 -19.75 14.76
C ILE A 473 -16.80 -19.12 13.35
N GLY A 474 -16.25 -17.92 13.22
CA GLY A 474 -16.03 -17.26 11.92
C GLY A 474 -15.09 -18.07 11.02
N ALA A 475 -14.02 -18.63 11.57
CA ALA A 475 -13.13 -19.54 10.86
C ALA A 475 -13.85 -20.82 10.39
N ALA A 476 -14.74 -21.38 11.21
CA ALA A 476 -15.56 -22.52 10.82
C ALA A 476 -16.54 -22.15 9.68
N ILE A 477 -17.20 -20.99 9.74
CA ILE A 477 -18.11 -20.51 8.69
C ILE A 477 -17.38 -20.37 7.34
N SER A 478 -16.20 -19.75 7.33
CA SER A 478 -15.44 -19.51 6.10
C SER A 478 -14.82 -20.77 5.51
N SER A 479 -14.54 -21.78 6.33
CA SER A 479 -13.73 -22.94 5.93
C SER A 479 -14.53 -24.23 5.73
N MET A 480 -15.52 -24.50 6.59
CA MET A 480 -16.41 -25.67 6.47
C MET A 480 -17.71 -25.35 5.69
N GLY A 481 -18.08 -24.07 5.62
CA GLY A 481 -19.30 -23.60 4.97
C GLY A 481 -20.42 -23.28 5.96
N THR A 482 -21.21 -22.28 5.59
CA THR A 482 -22.32 -21.77 6.41
C THR A 482 -23.43 -22.80 6.61
N ASP A 483 -23.67 -23.70 5.65
CA ASP A 483 -24.64 -24.80 5.77
C ASP A 483 -24.29 -25.77 6.90
N VAL A 484 -23.02 -26.14 7.02
CA VAL A 484 -22.52 -27.03 8.07
C VAL A 484 -22.65 -26.37 9.45
N VAL A 485 -22.23 -25.10 9.56
CA VAL A 485 -22.32 -24.36 10.83
C VAL A 485 -23.77 -24.14 11.26
N LEU A 486 -24.69 -23.80 10.33
CA LEU A 486 -26.11 -23.65 10.66
C LEU A 486 -26.80 -24.97 11.02
N GLY A 487 -26.34 -26.09 10.46
CA GLY A 487 -26.79 -27.43 10.85
C GLY A 487 -26.45 -27.78 12.31
N CYS A 488 -25.28 -27.36 12.76
CA CYS A 488 -24.78 -27.56 14.13
C CYS A 488 -25.31 -26.49 15.12
N LEU A 489 -25.26 -25.22 14.73
CA LEU A 489 -25.67 -24.05 15.52
C LEU A 489 -26.86 -23.32 14.85
N PRO A 490 -28.09 -23.88 14.92
CA PRO A 490 -29.25 -23.28 14.28
C PRO A 490 -29.61 -21.92 14.90
N LEU A 491 -30.06 -20.99 14.04
CA LEU A 491 -30.41 -19.62 14.43
C LEU A 491 -31.56 -19.52 15.46
N ASN A 492 -32.57 -20.39 15.35
CA ASN A 492 -33.73 -20.47 16.27
C ASN A 492 -34.44 -19.12 16.57
N LEU A 493 -34.49 -18.20 15.60
CA LEU A 493 -35.01 -16.84 15.84
C LEU A 493 -36.53 -16.76 15.95
N GLU A 494 -37.27 -17.70 15.35
CA GLU A 494 -38.73 -17.63 15.30
C GLU A 494 -39.41 -17.95 16.63
N ASN A 495 -38.89 -18.97 17.35
CA ASN A 495 -39.42 -19.50 18.61
C ASN A 495 -38.27 -19.86 19.57
N PRO A 496 -37.57 -18.86 20.15
CA PRO A 496 -36.48 -19.13 21.08
C PRO A 496 -37.00 -19.77 22.38
N SER A 497 -36.25 -20.74 22.91
CA SER A 497 -36.50 -21.38 24.21
C SER A 497 -35.18 -21.65 24.95
N ASP A 498 -35.23 -21.97 26.24
CA ASP A 498 -34.01 -22.26 27.01
C ASP A 498 -33.19 -23.44 26.44
N GLN A 499 -33.85 -24.41 25.79
CA GLN A 499 -33.21 -25.53 25.09
C GLN A 499 -32.80 -25.20 23.65
N ARG A 500 -33.39 -24.16 23.05
CA ARG A 500 -33.14 -23.71 21.67
C ARG A 500 -32.96 -22.19 21.68
N PRO A 501 -31.82 -21.69 22.16
CA PRO A 501 -31.58 -20.26 22.29
C PRO A 501 -31.54 -19.61 20.90
N GLY A 502 -32.10 -18.40 20.79
CA GLY A 502 -32.05 -17.61 19.56
C GLY A 502 -30.66 -17.00 19.39
N ARG A 503 -29.98 -17.30 18.27
CA ARG A 503 -28.59 -16.93 17.99
C ARG A 503 -28.49 -15.76 17.01
N ALA A 504 -29.09 -14.61 17.34
CA ALA A 504 -29.04 -13.43 16.47
C ALA A 504 -27.61 -12.89 16.28
N TRP A 505 -26.72 -13.10 17.25
CA TRP A 505 -25.29 -12.80 17.18
C TRP A 505 -24.54 -13.55 16.08
N LEU A 506 -25.13 -14.61 15.51
CA LEU A 506 -24.50 -15.36 14.42
C LEU A 506 -24.68 -14.65 13.06
N LEU A 507 -25.67 -13.77 12.89
CA LEU A 507 -25.92 -13.08 11.62
C LEU A 507 -24.73 -12.21 11.15
N PRO A 508 -24.07 -11.40 12.00
CA PRO A 508 -22.87 -10.66 11.63
C PRO A 508 -21.70 -11.58 11.30
N LEU A 509 -21.54 -12.68 12.03
CA LEU A 509 -20.48 -13.65 11.76
C LEU A 509 -20.69 -14.32 10.40
N ILE A 510 -21.94 -14.66 10.06
CA ILE A 510 -22.31 -15.15 8.74
C ILE A 510 -22.03 -14.08 7.68
N ARG A 511 -22.41 -12.82 7.92
CA ARG A 511 -22.11 -11.72 7.00
C ARG A 511 -20.62 -11.61 6.71
N ASP A 512 -19.79 -11.58 7.75
CA ASP A 512 -18.37 -11.22 7.62
C ASP A 512 -17.47 -12.41 7.20
N ASN A 513 -17.93 -13.65 7.40
CA ASN A 513 -17.10 -14.84 7.19
C ASN A 513 -17.64 -15.82 6.12
N THR A 514 -18.84 -15.62 5.57
CA THR A 514 -19.33 -16.51 4.51
C THR A 514 -18.49 -16.34 3.25
N ARG A 515 -17.93 -17.43 2.73
CA ARG A 515 -17.17 -17.48 1.47
C ARG A 515 -17.39 -18.84 0.81
N ASN A 516 -17.39 -18.88 -0.53
CA ASN A 516 -17.41 -20.12 -1.32
C ASN A 516 -18.46 -21.15 -0.87
N THR A 517 -19.64 -20.69 -0.45
CA THR A 517 -20.69 -21.55 0.10
C THR A 517 -21.80 -21.82 -0.94
N LYS A 518 -22.86 -22.51 -0.52
CA LYS A 518 -24.05 -22.72 -1.33
C LYS A 518 -25.01 -21.53 -1.19
N LEU A 519 -25.36 -20.90 -2.30
CA LEU A 519 -26.37 -19.85 -2.34
C LEU A 519 -27.76 -20.38 -1.96
N SER A 520 -28.04 -21.66 -2.23
CA SER A 520 -29.28 -22.30 -1.80
C SER A 520 -29.49 -22.28 -0.29
N THR A 521 -28.43 -22.23 0.53
CA THR A 521 -28.52 -22.08 1.99
C THR A 521 -29.19 -20.77 2.38
N PHE A 522 -28.85 -19.67 1.70
CA PHE A 522 -29.53 -18.39 1.92
C PHE A 522 -31.02 -18.48 1.56
N ILE A 523 -31.33 -19.06 0.39
CA ILE A 523 -32.71 -19.15 -0.11
C ILE A 523 -33.57 -20.09 0.75
N ARG A 524 -33.03 -21.21 1.21
CA ARG A 524 -33.77 -22.22 1.98
C ARG A 524 -33.88 -21.86 3.46
N ASP A 525 -32.81 -21.34 4.07
CA ASP A 525 -32.72 -21.23 5.52
C ASP A 525 -32.90 -19.78 6.01
N LEU A 526 -32.49 -18.77 5.24
CA LEU A 526 -32.52 -17.35 5.66
C LEU A 526 -33.72 -16.58 5.09
N VAL A 527 -34.08 -16.78 3.81
CA VAL A 527 -35.23 -16.08 3.18
C VAL A 527 -36.55 -16.39 3.91
N PRO A 528 -36.89 -17.63 4.29
CA PRO A 528 -38.15 -17.90 4.99
C PRO A 528 -38.21 -17.24 6.37
N VAL A 529 -37.07 -17.17 7.07
CA VAL A 529 -36.96 -16.47 8.35
C VAL A 529 -37.24 -14.98 8.14
N SER A 530 -36.66 -14.37 7.11
CA SER A 530 -36.93 -12.98 6.73
C SER A 530 -38.42 -12.74 6.44
N GLN A 531 -39.05 -13.60 5.62
CA GLN A 531 -40.48 -13.53 5.30
C GLN A 531 -41.38 -13.70 6.53
N SER A 532 -41.00 -14.57 7.46
CA SER A 532 -41.69 -14.78 8.74
C SER A 532 -41.66 -13.52 9.62
N PHE A 533 -40.50 -12.86 9.75
CA PHE A 533 -40.40 -11.56 10.41
C PHE A 533 -41.16 -10.46 9.63
N GLU A 534 -41.17 -10.53 8.30
CA GLU A 534 -41.94 -9.63 7.44
C GLU A 534 -43.45 -9.69 7.71
N SER A 535 -44.01 -10.90 7.79
CA SER A 535 -45.42 -11.12 8.12
C SER A 535 -45.79 -10.65 9.53
N LYS A 536 -44.83 -10.63 10.46
CA LYS A 536 -45.01 -10.12 11.83
C LYS A 536 -45.04 -8.59 11.83
N PHE A 537 -44.29 -7.91 10.95
CA PHE A 537 -44.31 -6.45 10.81
C PHE A 537 -45.69 -5.89 10.52
N GLU A 538 -46.40 -6.50 9.57
CA GLU A 538 -47.67 -5.99 9.05
C GLU A 538 -48.74 -5.88 10.15
N LYS A 539 -48.58 -6.66 11.22
CA LYS A 539 -49.50 -6.73 12.36
C LYS A 539 -49.13 -5.76 13.49
N LEU A 540 -47.98 -5.08 13.42
CA LEU A 540 -47.42 -4.24 14.48
C LEU A 540 -47.63 -2.74 14.18
N PRO A 541 -47.88 -1.89 15.21
CA PRO A 541 -47.96 -0.44 15.04
C PRO A 541 -46.61 0.17 14.60
N LYS A 542 -46.65 1.21 13.75
CA LYS A 542 -45.46 1.90 13.19
C LYS A 542 -44.48 2.44 14.24
N GLU A 543 -44.95 2.75 15.45
CA GLU A 543 -44.13 3.28 16.56
C GLU A 543 -43.57 2.18 17.47
N SER A 544 -43.86 0.90 17.19
CA SER A 544 -43.42 -0.20 18.05
C SER A 544 -41.91 -0.40 17.99
N VAL A 545 -41.26 -0.46 19.16
CA VAL A 545 -39.85 -0.85 19.28
C VAL A 545 -39.62 -2.25 18.70
N GLN A 546 -40.60 -3.16 18.84
CA GLN A 546 -40.54 -4.51 18.27
C GLN A 546 -40.53 -4.51 16.74
N LEU A 547 -41.22 -3.54 16.12
CA LEU A 547 -41.20 -3.39 14.66
C LEU A 547 -39.81 -3.00 14.18
N LYS A 548 -39.17 -2.01 14.82
CA LYS A 548 -37.79 -1.60 14.47
C LYS A 548 -36.79 -2.73 14.66
N ILE A 549 -36.92 -3.47 15.75
CA ILE A 549 -36.08 -4.63 16.06
C ILE A 549 -36.17 -5.69 14.96
N PHE A 550 -37.38 -6.09 14.59
CA PHE A 550 -37.57 -7.09 13.55
C PHE A 550 -37.05 -6.56 12.20
N GLN A 551 -37.15 -5.24 11.93
CA GLN A 551 -36.67 -4.63 10.69
C GLN A 551 -35.16 -4.76 10.61
N THR A 552 -34.45 -4.47 11.71
CA THR A 552 -33.02 -4.70 11.79
C THR A 552 -32.65 -6.16 11.53
N VAL A 553 -33.40 -7.13 12.07
CA VAL A 553 -33.13 -8.56 11.81
C VAL A 553 -33.29 -8.89 10.32
N VAL A 554 -34.34 -8.37 9.68
CA VAL A 554 -34.56 -8.54 8.23
C VAL A 554 -33.44 -7.89 7.42
N ASP A 555 -33.06 -6.66 7.74
CA ASP A 555 -31.96 -5.95 7.07
C ASP A 555 -30.62 -6.68 7.24
N GLN A 556 -30.38 -7.31 8.39
CA GLN A 556 -29.19 -8.13 8.63
C GLN A 556 -29.18 -9.44 7.89
N ILE A 557 -30.34 -10.10 7.80
CA ILE A 557 -30.45 -11.30 6.96
C ILE A 557 -30.09 -10.93 5.53
N TRP A 558 -30.71 -9.87 4.98
CA TRP A 558 -30.40 -9.42 3.62
C TRP A 558 -28.96 -8.95 3.45
N SER A 559 -28.34 -8.33 4.47
CA SER A 559 -26.93 -7.92 4.40
C SER A 559 -25.94 -9.07 4.30
N THR A 560 -26.34 -10.31 4.62
CA THR A 560 -25.51 -11.50 4.38
C THR A 560 -25.45 -11.93 2.91
N LEU A 561 -26.46 -11.54 2.09
CA LEU A 561 -26.60 -12.00 0.70
C LEU A 561 -25.35 -11.77 -0.17
N PRO A 562 -24.66 -10.60 -0.14
CA PRO A 562 -23.49 -10.38 -0.99
C PRO A 562 -22.39 -11.43 -0.82
N HIS A 563 -22.13 -11.89 0.40
CA HIS A 563 -21.12 -12.89 0.69
C HIS A 563 -21.56 -14.30 0.28
N PHE A 564 -22.87 -14.60 0.29
CA PHE A 564 -23.40 -15.81 -0.36
C PHE A 564 -23.27 -15.79 -1.89
N CYS A 565 -23.11 -14.60 -2.48
CA CYS A 565 -22.84 -14.42 -3.90
C CYS A 565 -21.33 -14.43 -4.23
N GLU A 566 -20.43 -14.52 -3.26
CA GLU A 566 -18.99 -14.67 -3.48
C GLU A 566 -18.67 -16.13 -3.87
N LEU A 567 -18.47 -16.37 -5.17
CA LEU A 567 -18.15 -17.69 -5.74
C LEU A 567 -19.06 -18.84 -5.22
N PRO A 568 -20.39 -18.76 -5.40
CA PRO A 568 -21.27 -19.81 -4.92
C PRO A 568 -21.08 -21.12 -5.70
N THR A 569 -20.98 -22.21 -4.95
CA THR A 569 -20.70 -23.56 -5.48
C THR A 569 -21.86 -24.14 -6.30
N ASP A 570 -23.09 -23.67 -6.07
CA ASP A 570 -24.34 -24.15 -6.67
C ASP A 570 -25.08 -23.07 -7.48
N LEU A 571 -24.35 -22.08 -8.01
CA LEU A 571 -24.91 -20.90 -8.68
C LEU A 571 -26.01 -21.24 -9.69
N ARG A 572 -25.75 -22.20 -10.58
CA ARG A 572 -26.66 -22.57 -11.69
C ARG A 572 -27.95 -23.23 -11.22
N ASP A 573 -27.93 -23.85 -10.05
CA ASP A 573 -29.10 -24.49 -9.44
C ASP A 573 -29.88 -23.52 -8.54
N ALA A 574 -29.18 -22.64 -7.81
CA ALA A 574 -29.77 -21.72 -6.85
C ALA A 574 -30.27 -20.41 -7.48
N PHE A 575 -29.49 -19.80 -8.38
CA PHE A 575 -29.83 -18.51 -9.01
C PHE A 575 -30.74 -18.71 -10.22
N THR A 576 -31.97 -19.12 -9.97
CA THR A 576 -32.99 -19.34 -11.00
C THR A 576 -33.72 -18.05 -11.39
N GLY A 577 -34.43 -18.07 -12.54
CA GLY A 577 -35.28 -16.95 -12.95
C GLY A 577 -36.35 -16.56 -11.91
N GLY A 578 -36.81 -17.50 -11.09
CA GLY A 578 -37.73 -17.21 -9.99
C GLY A 578 -37.10 -16.33 -8.91
N PHE A 579 -35.90 -16.69 -8.44
CA PHE A 579 -35.17 -15.90 -7.46
C PHE A 579 -34.74 -14.54 -8.02
N GLY A 580 -34.30 -14.49 -9.29
CA GLY A 580 -34.00 -13.22 -9.97
C GLY A 580 -35.23 -12.29 -10.06
N SER A 581 -36.42 -12.84 -10.28
CA SER A 581 -37.68 -12.06 -10.27
C SER A 581 -38.04 -11.57 -8.88
N GLU A 582 -37.80 -12.36 -7.83
CA GLU A 582 -38.01 -11.96 -6.44
C GLU A 582 -37.10 -10.78 -6.06
N LEU A 583 -35.80 -10.88 -6.36
CA LEU A 583 -34.85 -9.78 -6.17
C LEU A 583 -35.26 -8.52 -6.92
N SER A 584 -35.69 -8.66 -8.19
CA SER A 584 -36.18 -7.54 -9.00
C SER A 584 -37.40 -6.87 -8.37
N SER A 585 -38.37 -7.66 -7.89
CA SER A 585 -39.55 -7.16 -7.19
C SER A 585 -39.17 -6.38 -5.92
N ILE A 586 -38.21 -6.88 -5.15
CA ILE A 586 -37.72 -6.20 -3.94
C ILE A 586 -37.01 -4.89 -4.30
N MET A 587 -36.20 -4.86 -5.36
CA MET A 587 -35.53 -3.63 -5.82
C MET A 587 -36.51 -2.52 -6.23
N TYR A 588 -37.64 -2.89 -6.83
CA TYR A 588 -38.72 -1.96 -7.14
C TYR A 588 -39.48 -1.51 -5.88
N ALA A 589 -39.79 -2.44 -4.96
CA ALA A 589 -40.59 -2.17 -3.78
C ALA A 589 -39.83 -1.39 -2.67
N LYS A 590 -38.54 -1.70 -2.45
CA LYS A 590 -37.74 -1.21 -1.32
C LYS A 590 -36.46 -0.52 -1.80
N VAL A 591 -36.42 0.82 -1.73
CA VAL A 591 -35.25 1.62 -2.16
C VAL A 591 -34.00 1.28 -1.34
N GLN A 592 -34.13 1.04 -0.04
CA GLN A 592 -33.00 0.75 0.85
C GLN A 592 -32.29 -0.58 0.51
N SER A 593 -33.04 -1.57 0.02
CA SER A 593 -32.50 -2.88 -0.36
C SER A 593 -31.73 -2.85 -1.69
N ARG A 594 -31.86 -1.77 -2.49
CA ARG A 594 -31.17 -1.64 -3.78
C ARG A 594 -29.66 -1.76 -3.64
N THR A 595 -29.07 -1.14 -2.61
CA THR A 595 -27.62 -1.17 -2.36
C THR A 595 -27.15 -2.61 -2.13
N THR A 596 -27.80 -3.33 -1.22
CA THR A 596 -27.44 -4.72 -0.86
C THR A 596 -27.62 -5.67 -2.05
N ILE A 597 -28.74 -5.58 -2.78
CA ILE A 597 -29.02 -6.46 -3.92
C ILE A 597 -28.07 -6.16 -5.08
N CYS A 598 -27.81 -4.89 -5.39
CA CYS A 598 -26.85 -4.52 -6.43
C CYS A 598 -25.44 -5.01 -6.08
N ASN A 599 -25.01 -4.85 -4.83
CA ASN A 599 -23.73 -5.38 -4.38
C ASN A 599 -23.67 -6.91 -4.54
N ALA A 600 -24.73 -7.62 -4.13
CA ALA A 600 -24.80 -9.07 -4.31
C ALA A 600 -24.73 -9.51 -5.78
N LEU A 601 -25.47 -8.83 -6.67
CA LEU A 601 -25.45 -9.12 -8.11
C LEU A 601 -24.08 -8.80 -8.73
N LYS A 602 -23.42 -7.73 -8.27
CA LYS A 602 -22.07 -7.33 -8.68
C LYS A 602 -21.04 -8.38 -8.25
N VAL A 603 -21.00 -8.72 -6.95
CA VAL A 603 -20.09 -9.74 -6.39
C VAL A 603 -20.26 -11.08 -7.09
N LEU A 604 -21.50 -11.47 -7.42
CA LEU A 604 -21.80 -12.71 -8.16
C LEU A 604 -21.03 -12.81 -9.48
N VAL A 605 -20.96 -11.71 -10.24
CA VAL A 605 -20.27 -11.67 -11.53
C VAL A 605 -18.76 -11.46 -11.34
N GLU A 606 -18.36 -10.46 -10.53
CA GLU A 606 -16.96 -10.09 -10.36
C GLU A 606 -16.12 -11.20 -9.72
N SER A 607 -16.65 -11.90 -8.71
CA SER A 607 -15.93 -13.00 -8.05
C SER A 607 -15.65 -14.16 -9.03
N ASN A 608 -16.62 -14.53 -9.87
CA ASN A 608 -16.43 -15.54 -10.91
C ASN A 608 -15.47 -15.06 -12.02
N LEU A 609 -15.53 -13.79 -12.43
CA LEU A 609 -14.60 -13.21 -13.42
C LEU A 609 -13.16 -13.21 -12.91
N LEU A 610 -12.93 -12.79 -11.66
CA LEU A 610 -11.61 -12.74 -11.04
C LEU A 610 -11.01 -14.15 -10.91
N TYR A 611 -11.81 -15.11 -10.45
CA TYR A 611 -11.38 -16.51 -10.34
C TYR A 611 -11.07 -17.13 -11.71
N ALA A 612 -11.92 -16.88 -12.72
CA ALA A 612 -11.66 -17.28 -14.11
C ALA A 612 -10.41 -16.62 -14.69
N GLY A 613 -10.07 -15.41 -14.25
CA GLY A 613 -8.85 -14.66 -14.61
C GLY A 613 -7.57 -15.12 -13.90
N GLY A 614 -7.64 -16.12 -13.01
CA GLY A 614 -6.49 -16.70 -12.33
C GLY A 614 -6.30 -16.27 -10.87
N ALA A 615 -7.25 -15.54 -10.27
CA ALA A 615 -7.25 -15.35 -8.82
C ALA A 615 -7.42 -16.70 -8.10
N LEU A 616 -6.78 -16.87 -6.93
CA LEU A 616 -6.83 -18.10 -6.11
C LEU A 616 -6.35 -19.37 -6.84
N LYS A 617 -5.47 -19.23 -7.86
CA LYS A 617 -4.90 -20.37 -8.59
C LYS A 617 -3.96 -21.24 -7.75
N GLU A 618 -3.43 -20.73 -6.65
CA GLU A 618 -2.54 -21.49 -5.75
C GLU A 618 -3.34 -22.35 -4.74
N ASP A 619 -4.64 -22.10 -4.59
CA ASP A 619 -5.49 -22.81 -3.63
C ASP A 619 -5.99 -24.15 -4.22
N VAL A 620 -5.20 -25.20 -4.00
CA VAL A 620 -5.44 -26.55 -4.54
C VAL A 620 -6.72 -27.18 -3.98
N MET A 621 -7.04 -26.90 -2.71
CA MET A 621 -8.24 -27.35 -2.02
C MET A 621 -9.50 -26.80 -2.69
N LEU A 622 -9.51 -25.48 -2.95
CA LEU A 622 -10.61 -24.83 -3.64
C LEU A 622 -10.75 -25.33 -5.07
N GLN A 623 -9.64 -25.52 -5.80
CA GLN A 623 -9.66 -26.02 -7.17
C GLN A 623 -10.26 -27.42 -7.31
N GLN A 624 -10.05 -28.29 -6.32
CA GLN A 624 -10.65 -29.62 -6.35
C GLN A 624 -12.17 -29.57 -6.18
N GLN A 625 -12.67 -28.71 -5.29
CA GLN A 625 -14.12 -28.59 -5.04
C GLN A 625 -14.84 -27.77 -6.10
N PHE A 626 -14.23 -26.67 -6.53
CA PHE A 626 -14.79 -25.71 -7.46
C PHE A 626 -13.71 -25.32 -8.49
N PRO A 627 -13.52 -26.11 -9.56
CA PRO A 627 -12.49 -25.84 -10.54
C PRO A 627 -12.82 -24.59 -11.37
N VAL A 628 -11.80 -23.95 -11.94
CA VAL A 628 -11.93 -22.74 -12.78
C VAL A 628 -12.91 -22.93 -13.95
N THR A 629 -13.03 -24.17 -14.46
CA THR A 629 -13.99 -24.52 -15.51
C THR A 629 -15.45 -24.37 -15.07
N GLU A 630 -15.77 -24.59 -13.79
CA GLU A 630 -17.12 -24.37 -13.25
C GLU A 630 -17.44 -22.88 -13.15
N ALA A 631 -16.47 -22.04 -12.78
CA ALA A 631 -16.64 -20.58 -12.81
C ALA A 631 -16.89 -20.04 -14.22
N GLN A 632 -16.22 -20.59 -15.24
CA GLN A 632 -16.48 -20.24 -16.64
C GLN A 632 -17.92 -20.61 -17.06
N LYS A 633 -18.39 -21.81 -16.70
CA LYS A 633 -19.79 -22.21 -16.93
C LYS A 633 -20.79 -21.32 -16.17
N ASN A 634 -20.44 -20.88 -14.98
CA ASN A 634 -21.25 -19.94 -14.21
C ASN A 634 -21.36 -18.59 -14.94
N LEU A 635 -20.27 -18.07 -15.50
CA LEU A 635 -20.28 -16.83 -16.29
C LEU A 635 -21.13 -16.96 -17.55
N GLU A 636 -21.03 -18.09 -18.26
CA GLU A 636 -21.89 -18.39 -19.43
C GLU A 636 -23.37 -18.40 -19.04
N TYR A 637 -23.72 -19.05 -17.93
CA TYR A 637 -25.09 -19.08 -17.40
C TYR A 637 -25.58 -17.66 -17.03
N LEU A 638 -24.78 -16.87 -16.31
CA LEU A 638 -25.11 -15.49 -15.97
C LEU A 638 -25.31 -14.63 -17.23
N GLY A 639 -24.53 -14.88 -18.30
CA GLY A 639 -24.71 -14.24 -19.60
C GLY A 639 -26.11 -14.45 -20.19
N THR A 640 -26.73 -15.63 -20.00
CA THR A 640 -28.10 -15.90 -20.48
C THR A 640 -29.17 -15.10 -19.73
N MET A 641 -28.90 -14.71 -18.49
CA MET A 641 -29.82 -13.92 -17.66
C MET A 641 -29.55 -12.41 -17.72
N ALA A 642 -28.39 -12.03 -18.28
CA ALA A 642 -27.88 -10.67 -18.23
C ALA A 642 -28.84 -9.65 -18.89
N SER A 643 -29.43 -9.95 -20.04
CA SER A 643 -30.33 -9.01 -20.73
C SER A 643 -31.56 -8.63 -19.89
N ASN A 644 -32.16 -9.61 -19.20
CA ASN A 644 -33.33 -9.37 -18.34
C ASN A 644 -32.94 -8.56 -17.09
N LEU A 645 -31.80 -8.90 -16.47
CA LEU A 645 -31.28 -8.16 -15.31
C LEU A 645 -30.88 -6.73 -15.67
N LEU A 646 -30.22 -6.52 -16.83
CA LEU A 646 -29.88 -5.19 -17.34
C LEU A 646 -31.13 -4.34 -17.56
N ALA A 647 -32.21 -4.91 -18.12
CA ALA A 647 -33.48 -4.20 -18.27
C ALA A 647 -34.05 -3.74 -16.91
N VAL A 648 -33.99 -4.61 -15.89
CA VAL A 648 -34.41 -4.26 -14.53
C VAL A 648 -33.51 -3.15 -13.96
N LEU A 649 -32.19 -3.31 -14.06
CA LEU A 649 -31.21 -2.35 -13.55
C LEU A 649 -31.33 -0.98 -14.23
N PHE A 650 -31.58 -0.91 -15.54
CA PHE A 650 -31.84 0.34 -16.25
C PHE A 650 -33.10 1.04 -15.74
N ASN A 651 -34.18 0.30 -15.52
CA ASN A 651 -35.41 0.84 -14.95
C ASN A 651 -35.20 1.32 -13.50
N VAL A 652 -34.45 0.58 -12.68
CA VAL A 652 -34.14 1.00 -11.31
C VAL A 652 -33.21 2.22 -11.32
N TYR A 653 -32.26 2.30 -12.26
CA TYR A 653 -31.37 3.45 -12.43
C TYR A 653 -32.13 4.73 -12.77
N THR A 654 -33.12 4.67 -13.68
CA THR A 654 -33.95 5.83 -14.05
C THR A 654 -34.90 6.26 -12.92
N GLN A 655 -35.31 5.33 -12.04
CA GLN A 655 -36.14 5.62 -10.86
C GLN A 655 -35.35 6.07 -9.63
N THR A 656 -34.01 6.03 -9.67
CA THR A 656 -33.16 6.38 -8.52
C THR A 656 -32.58 7.78 -8.70
N ALA A 657 -32.53 8.56 -7.61
CA ALA A 657 -31.98 9.90 -7.61
C ALA A 657 -30.48 9.90 -8.03
N SER A 658 -30.03 10.97 -8.69
CA SER A 658 -28.70 11.05 -9.29
C SER A 658 -27.55 10.84 -8.30
N ASN A 659 -27.72 11.27 -7.05
CA ASN A 659 -26.73 11.14 -5.98
C ASN A 659 -26.64 9.73 -5.36
N ALA A 660 -27.61 8.85 -5.63
CA ALA A 660 -27.74 7.55 -4.96
C ALA A 660 -27.80 6.37 -5.94
N ARG A 661 -27.23 6.52 -7.15
CA ARG A 661 -27.32 5.51 -8.22
C ARG A 661 -25.98 5.01 -8.77
N ALA A 662 -24.84 5.44 -8.20
CA ALA A 662 -23.51 5.05 -8.68
C ALA A 662 -23.28 3.52 -8.61
N PHE A 663 -23.63 2.89 -7.48
CA PHE A 663 -23.52 1.43 -7.31
C PHE A 663 -24.35 0.63 -8.32
N ILE A 664 -25.46 1.19 -8.81
CA ILE A 664 -26.28 0.55 -9.85
C ILE A 664 -25.52 0.54 -11.17
N LEU A 665 -24.82 1.64 -11.51
CA LEU A 665 -24.01 1.74 -12.73
C LEU A 665 -22.83 0.77 -12.70
N GLU A 666 -22.17 0.60 -11.55
CA GLU A 666 -21.13 -0.42 -11.37
C GLU A 666 -21.66 -1.85 -11.54
N THR A 667 -22.88 -2.10 -11.06
CA THR A 667 -23.55 -3.39 -11.23
C THR A 667 -23.89 -3.62 -12.71
N ILE A 668 -24.43 -2.61 -13.40
CA ILE A 668 -24.66 -2.64 -14.85
C ILE A 668 -23.37 -2.98 -15.58
N GLU A 669 -22.27 -2.30 -15.26
CA GLU A 669 -20.95 -2.53 -15.86
C GLU A 669 -20.47 -3.97 -15.70
N SER A 670 -20.71 -4.58 -14.53
CA SER A 670 -20.36 -5.98 -14.28
C SER A 670 -21.14 -6.94 -15.18
N TYR A 671 -22.44 -6.71 -15.39
CA TYR A 671 -23.26 -7.55 -16.29
C TYR A 671 -22.94 -7.31 -17.77
N LEU A 672 -22.55 -6.10 -18.15
CA LEU A 672 -22.11 -5.82 -19.52
C LEU A 672 -20.87 -6.64 -19.91
N LYS A 673 -19.97 -6.94 -18.96
CA LYS A 673 -18.77 -7.79 -19.20
C LYS A 673 -19.09 -9.24 -19.56
N VAL A 674 -20.22 -9.78 -19.10
CA VAL A 674 -20.62 -11.19 -19.32
C VAL A 674 -21.71 -11.36 -20.38
N THR A 675 -22.29 -10.25 -20.87
CA THR A 675 -23.35 -10.31 -21.88
C THR A 675 -22.77 -10.68 -23.25
N THR A 676 -23.49 -11.50 -24.02
CA THR A 676 -23.08 -11.88 -25.39
C THR A 676 -23.07 -10.67 -26.33
N LYS A 677 -22.25 -10.70 -27.40
CA LYS A 677 -22.17 -9.60 -28.37
C LYS A 677 -23.52 -9.30 -29.03
N GLU A 678 -24.28 -10.33 -29.40
CA GLU A 678 -25.59 -10.17 -30.03
C GLU A 678 -26.61 -9.52 -29.09
N ASP A 679 -26.61 -9.93 -27.81
CA ASP A 679 -27.55 -9.39 -26.84
C ASP A 679 -27.13 -8.00 -26.34
N LEU A 680 -25.84 -7.68 -26.34
CA LEU A 680 -25.35 -6.32 -26.14
C LEU A 680 -25.88 -5.37 -27.22
N GLU A 681 -25.85 -5.77 -28.50
CA GLU A 681 -26.41 -4.98 -29.60
C GLU A 681 -27.92 -4.77 -29.44
N LYS A 682 -28.68 -5.83 -29.15
CA LYS A 682 -30.13 -5.71 -28.92
C LYS A 682 -30.44 -4.80 -27.72
N THR A 683 -29.72 -4.98 -26.62
CA THR A 683 -29.86 -4.17 -25.40
C THR A 683 -29.54 -2.71 -25.69
N PHE A 684 -28.48 -2.44 -26.43
CA PHE A 684 -28.09 -1.11 -26.85
C PHE A 684 -29.13 -0.46 -27.76
N ASN A 685 -29.64 -1.19 -28.76
CA ASN A 685 -30.69 -0.70 -29.64
C ASN A 685 -31.98 -0.35 -28.87
N ASN A 686 -32.34 -1.13 -27.84
CA ASN A 686 -33.45 -0.82 -26.96
C ASN A 686 -33.21 0.48 -26.17
N VAL A 687 -32.01 0.66 -25.62
CA VAL A 687 -31.62 1.91 -24.93
C VAL A 687 -31.65 3.10 -25.90
N CYS A 688 -31.19 2.93 -27.14
CA CYS A 688 -31.26 3.96 -28.18
C CYS A 688 -32.71 4.33 -28.52
N GLY A 689 -33.60 3.35 -28.60
CA GLY A 689 -35.04 3.58 -28.80
C GLY A 689 -35.68 4.37 -27.66
N LEU A 690 -35.36 4.02 -26.41
CA LEU A 690 -35.81 4.76 -25.23
C LEU A 690 -35.24 6.18 -25.21
N LEU A 691 -33.96 6.34 -25.56
CA LEU A 691 -33.30 7.64 -25.64
C LEU A 691 -33.97 8.54 -26.68
N LYS A 692 -34.24 8.02 -27.87
CA LYS A 692 -34.96 8.74 -28.93
C LYS A 692 -36.35 9.18 -28.47
N ASN A 693 -37.10 8.27 -27.84
CA ASN A 693 -38.43 8.60 -27.32
C ASN A 693 -38.38 9.68 -26.24
N ALA A 694 -37.40 9.62 -25.33
CA ALA A 694 -37.19 10.63 -24.30
C ALA A 694 -36.86 12.01 -24.92
N MET A 695 -35.97 12.05 -25.91
CA MET A 695 -35.65 13.27 -26.66
C MET A 695 -36.88 13.86 -27.36
N ASP A 696 -37.67 13.04 -28.04
CA ASP A 696 -38.89 13.47 -28.73
C ASP A 696 -39.97 14.00 -27.78
N GLU A 697 -40.11 13.40 -26.59
CA GLU A 697 -41.03 13.87 -25.56
C GLU A 697 -40.59 15.17 -24.90
N GLU A 698 -39.30 15.28 -24.55
CA GLU A 698 -38.74 16.48 -23.93
C GLU A 698 -38.76 17.66 -24.92
N PHE A 699 -38.54 17.41 -26.22
CA PHE A 699 -38.70 18.41 -27.27
C PHE A 699 -40.14 18.95 -27.37
N LYS A 700 -41.16 18.09 -27.18
CA LYS A 700 -42.58 18.47 -27.24
C LYS A 700 -43.09 19.19 -25.99
N LYS A 701 -42.45 19.00 -24.84
CA LYS A 701 -42.87 19.53 -23.52
C LYS A 701 -42.09 20.79 -23.11
N SER A 702 -41.74 21.66 -24.06
CA SER A 702 -41.04 22.93 -23.77
C SER A 702 -41.90 23.84 -22.87
N GLY A 703 -41.65 23.87 -21.56
CA GLY A 703 -42.22 24.91 -20.71
C GLY A 703 -42.32 24.70 -19.20
N LYS A 704 -42.24 23.48 -18.65
CA LYS A 704 -42.18 23.21 -17.19
C LYS A 704 -42.09 21.70 -16.92
N GLY A 705 -40.88 21.16 -16.86
CA GLY A 705 -40.63 19.76 -16.49
C GLY A 705 -39.17 19.42 -16.74
N LYS A 706 -38.46 18.99 -15.69
CA LYS A 706 -37.01 18.75 -15.65
C LYS A 706 -36.55 17.82 -16.80
N PRO A 707 -35.56 18.22 -17.62
CA PRO A 707 -34.87 17.28 -18.51
C PRO A 707 -33.94 16.40 -17.67
N GLU A 708 -34.48 15.36 -17.04
CA GLU A 708 -33.68 14.40 -16.28
C GLU A 708 -33.49 13.10 -17.07
N LEU A 709 -34.49 12.63 -17.84
CA LEU A 709 -34.48 11.28 -18.41
C LEU A 709 -33.46 11.12 -19.55
N THR A 710 -33.38 12.05 -20.50
CA THR A 710 -32.40 11.97 -21.61
C THR A 710 -30.96 11.92 -21.10
N ALA A 711 -30.62 12.76 -20.13
CA ALA A 711 -29.31 12.75 -19.49
C ALA A 711 -29.04 11.43 -18.73
N THR A 712 -30.05 10.86 -18.04
CA THR A 712 -29.90 9.55 -17.37
C THR A 712 -29.63 8.41 -18.36
N LEU A 713 -30.32 8.39 -19.50
CA LEU A 713 -30.15 7.34 -20.52
C LEU A 713 -28.80 7.48 -21.22
N LEU A 714 -28.30 8.70 -21.40
CA LEU A 714 -26.95 8.92 -21.91
C LEU A 714 -25.86 8.43 -20.97
N ASP A 715 -26.05 8.51 -19.64
CA ASP A 715 -25.10 7.90 -18.70
C ASP A 715 -25.00 6.37 -18.90
N ILE A 716 -26.13 5.70 -19.18
CA ILE A 716 -26.15 4.27 -19.54
C ILE A 716 -25.43 4.03 -20.87
N VAL A 717 -25.71 4.84 -21.90
CA VAL A 717 -25.02 4.74 -23.20
C VAL A 717 -23.50 4.87 -23.04
N VAL A 718 -23.04 5.87 -22.27
CA VAL A 718 -21.60 6.09 -22.00
C VAL A 718 -20.98 4.90 -21.26
N CYS A 719 -21.73 4.26 -20.35
CA CYS A 719 -21.28 3.04 -19.67
C CYS A 719 -21.16 1.85 -20.65
N MET A 720 -22.14 1.69 -21.56
CA MET A 720 -22.14 0.62 -22.56
C MET A 720 -21.02 0.76 -23.59
N THR A 721 -20.57 1.97 -23.92
CA THR A 721 -19.58 2.25 -24.96
C THR A 721 -18.34 1.34 -24.94
N LYS A 722 -17.85 0.96 -23.75
CA LYS A 722 -16.65 0.10 -23.59
C LYS A 722 -16.84 -1.35 -24.03
N TYR A 723 -18.08 -1.81 -24.08
CA TYR A 723 -18.42 -3.22 -24.27
C TYR A 723 -19.07 -3.49 -25.63
N LEU A 724 -19.42 -2.43 -26.37
CA LEU A 724 -20.16 -2.55 -27.62
C LEU A 724 -19.30 -3.07 -28.77
N PRO A 725 -19.86 -3.96 -29.61
CA PRO A 725 -19.20 -4.40 -30.83
C PRO A 725 -19.16 -3.30 -31.92
N PRO A 726 -18.25 -3.41 -32.91
CA PRO A 726 -18.07 -2.38 -33.94
C PRO A 726 -19.30 -2.07 -34.80
N SER A 727 -20.22 -3.03 -34.95
CA SER A 727 -21.53 -2.88 -35.60
C SER A 727 -22.39 -1.76 -34.99
N SER A 728 -22.20 -1.44 -33.71
CA SER A 728 -22.99 -0.44 -32.98
C SER A 728 -22.40 0.98 -33.04
N TYR A 729 -21.16 1.14 -33.51
CA TYR A 729 -20.48 2.45 -33.54
C TYR A 729 -21.17 3.50 -34.43
N PRO A 730 -21.74 3.18 -35.61
CA PRO A 730 -22.49 4.16 -36.40
C PRO A 730 -23.68 4.79 -35.65
N ALA A 731 -24.37 3.99 -34.84
CA ALA A 731 -25.45 4.49 -33.99
C ALA A 731 -24.92 5.39 -32.87
N LEU A 732 -23.77 5.07 -32.26
CA LEU A 732 -23.10 5.96 -31.29
C LEU A 732 -22.71 7.30 -31.92
N PHE A 733 -22.18 7.32 -33.14
CA PHE A 733 -21.84 8.56 -33.84
C PHE A 733 -23.09 9.39 -34.18
N THR A 734 -24.21 8.73 -34.53
CA THR A 734 -25.50 9.40 -34.74
C THR A 734 -26.02 10.05 -33.44
N ILE A 735 -25.89 9.34 -32.30
CA ILE A 735 -26.23 9.88 -30.98
C ILE A 735 -25.31 11.05 -30.63
N PHE A 736 -24.01 10.92 -30.84
CA PHE A 736 -23.05 11.99 -30.60
C PHE A 736 -23.40 13.25 -31.40
N GLY A 737 -23.63 13.12 -32.71
CA GLY A 737 -23.97 14.24 -33.59
C GLY A 737 -25.28 14.94 -33.23
N SER A 738 -26.28 14.20 -32.74
CA SER A 738 -27.57 14.79 -32.31
C SER A 738 -27.53 15.41 -30.91
N THR A 739 -26.72 14.87 -29.99
CA THR A 739 -26.68 15.32 -28.59
C THR A 739 -25.69 16.44 -28.31
N VAL A 740 -24.62 16.54 -29.10
CA VAL A 740 -23.58 17.56 -28.93
C VAL A 740 -24.11 18.99 -29.19
N VAL A 741 -25.16 19.11 -30.00
CA VAL A 741 -25.85 20.37 -30.37
C VAL A 741 -26.86 20.80 -29.30
N SER A 742 -27.11 19.98 -28.28
CA SER A 742 -28.11 20.26 -27.24
C SER A 742 -27.78 21.53 -26.44
N GLN A 743 -28.82 22.28 -26.08
CA GLN A 743 -28.73 23.43 -25.18
C GLN A 743 -28.59 23.03 -23.70
N ASP A 744 -28.82 21.75 -23.38
CA ASP A 744 -28.63 21.21 -22.04
C ASP A 744 -27.18 20.75 -21.83
N ALA A 745 -26.51 21.37 -20.86
CA ALA A 745 -25.14 21.05 -20.50
C ALA A 745 -24.95 19.61 -20.02
N LEU A 746 -25.93 19.00 -19.33
CA LEU A 746 -25.83 17.63 -18.86
C LEU A 746 -25.75 16.67 -20.05
N ILE A 747 -26.64 16.84 -21.04
CA ILE A 747 -26.66 16.06 -22.28
C ILE A 747 -25.34 16.22 -23.04
N GLN A 748 -24.91 17.46 -23.25
CA GLN A 748 -23.70 17.77 -24.02
C GLN A 748 -22.43 17.20 -23.36
N LYS A 749 -22.33 17.23 -22.03
CA LYS A 749 -21.22 16.63 -21.28
C LYS A 749 -21.11 15.12 -21.51
N ARG A 750 -22.23 14.38 -21.52
CA ARG A 750 -22.24 12.93 -21.79
C ARG A 750 -21.93 12.62 -23.25
N ALA A 751 -22.41 13.44 -24.19
CA ALA A 751 -22.09 13.30 -25.61
C ALA A 751 -20.59 13.24 -25.85
N TYR A 752 -19.82 14.21 -25.32
CA TYR A 752 -18.36 14.23 -25.46
C TYR A 752 -17.66 13.04 -24.80
N ARG A 753 -18.23 12.49 -23.70
CA ARG A 753 -17.69 11.30 -23.05
C ARG A 753 -17.76 10.04 -23.93
N ILE A 754 -18.69 9.98 -24.88
CA ILE A 754 -18.76 8.86 -25.84
C ILE A 754 -17.46 8.78 -26.64
N ILE A 755 -16.97 9.90 -27.17
CA ILE A 755 -15.72 9.97 -27.93
C ILE A 755 -14.52 9.58 -27.07
N THR A 756 -14.42 10.13 -25.85
CA THR A 756 -13.29 9.80 -24.96
C THR A 756 -13.29 8.30 -24.60
N ARG A 757 -14.46 7.69 -24.39
CA ARG A 757 -14.57 6.26 -24.05
C ARG A 757 -14.28 5.35 -25.24
N LEU A 758 -14.74 5.71 -26.45
CA LEU A 758 -14.40 4.95 -27.66
C LEU A 758 -12.90 4.99 -27.95
N ALA A 759 -12.24 6.12 -27.72
CA ALA A 759 -10.81 6.27 -27.93
C ALA A 759 -9.94 5.41 -26.98
N GLU A 760 -10.49 4.90 -25.87
CA GLU A 760 -9.79 3.96 -24.97
C GLU A 760 -9.70 2.54 -25.57
N LEU A 761 -10.50 2.22 -26.60
CA LEU A 761 -10.60 0.90 -27.22
C LEU A 761 -9.85 0.89 -28.55
N GLU A 762 -9.14 -0.20 -28.88
CA GLU A 762 -8.47 -0.35 -30.18
C GLU A 762 -9.47 -0.29 -31.34
N SER A 763 -10.53 -1.10 -31.31
CA SER A 763 -11.60 -1.07 -32.32
C SER A 763 -12.34 0.28 -32.38
N GLY A 764 -12.48 0.95 -31.24
CA GLY A 764 -13.09 2.28 -31.18
C GLY A 764 -12.20 3.35 -31.79
N SER A 765 -10.89 3.28 -31.56
CA SER A 765 -9.89 4.18 -32.16
C SER A 765 -9.85 4.05 -33.69
N GLU A 766 -9.90 2.81 -34.22
CA GLU A 766 -9.99 2.55 -35.66
C GLU A 766 -11.27 3.15 -36.26
N ALA A 767 -12.41 2.97 -35.60
CA ALA A 767 -13.67 3.55 -36.05
C ALA A 767 -13.68 5.08 -36.01
N LEU A 768 -13.10 5.69 -34.97
CA LEU A 768 -12.93 7.15 -34.87
C LEU A 768 -12.06 7.67 -36.01
N SER A 769 -10.97 6.99 -36.36
CA SER A 769 -10.12 7.35 -37.50
C SER A 769 -10.86 7.25 -38.83
N ASN A 770 -11.73 6.25 -39.02
CA ASN A 770 -12.51 6.08 -40.25
C ASN A 770 -13.56 7.19 -40.48
N PHE A 771 -14.16 7.72 -39.41
CA PHE A 771 -15.16 8.80 -39.47
C PHE A 771 -14.59 10.17 -39.06
N MET A 772 -13.27 10.32 -39.05
CA MET A 772 -12.59 11.48 -38.47
C MET A 772 -13.07 12.81 -39.06
N SER A 773 -13.15 12.93 -40.40
CA SER A 773 -13.59 14.16 -41.07
C SER A 773 -14.99 14.62 -40.65
N ASP A 774 -15.93 13.69 -40.48
CA ASP A 774 -17.29 14.01 -40.05
C ASP A 774 -17.31 14.47 -38.58
N ILE A 775 -16.54 13.80 -37.73
CA ILE A 775 -16.41 14.13 -36.31
C ILE A 775 -15.76 15.50 -36.13
N GLU A 776 -14.68 15.80 -36.86
CA GLU A 776 -14.02 17.11 -36.88
C GLU A 776 -15.02 18.21 -37.23
N ASN A 777 -15.78 18.03 -38.32
CA ASN A 777 -16.80 18.99 -38.76
C ASN A 777 -17.87 19.22 -37.69
N VAL A 778 -18.35 18.15 -37.04
CA VAL A 778 -19.32 18.25 -35.94
C VAL A 778 -18.73 19.02 -34.76
N VAL A 779 -17.50 18.74 -34.35
CA VAL A 779 -16.84 19.43 -33.24
C VAL A 779 -16.64 20.92 -33.56
N LEU A 780 -16.22 21.25 -34.79
CA LEU A 780 -15.97 22.62 -35.24
C LEU A 780 -17.25 23.45 -35.33
N ASN A 781 -18.31 22.90 -35.93
CA ASN A 781 -19.60 23.57 -36.09
C ASN A 781 -20.28 23.86 -34.75
N ASN A 782 -20.02 23.05 -33.72
CA ASN A 782 -20.62 23.20 -32.40
C ASN A 782 -19.82 24.10 -31.45
N SER A 783 -18.69 24.69 -31.86
CA SER A 783 -17.86 25.52 -30.97
C SER A 783 -18.61 26.68 -30.29
N SER A 784 -19.58 27.30 -30.99
CA SER A 784 -20.35 28.43 -30.48
C SER A 784 -21.53 28.06 -29.56
N SER A 785 -21.96 26.79 -29.57
CA SER A 785 -23.11 26.29 -28.78
C SER A 785 -22.71 25.53 -27.52
N VAL A 786 -21.42 25.55 -27.16
CA VAL A 786 -20.89 24.80 -26.00
C VAL A 786 -21.21 25.52 -24.70
N GLN A 787 -21.85 24.80 -23.79
CA GLN A 787 -22.13 25.27 -22.44
C GLN A 787 -20.85 25.26 -21.58
N THR A 788 -20.70 26.26 -20.71
CA THR A 788 -19.50 26.44 -19.88
C THR A 788 -19.16 25.20 -19.03
N SER A 789 -20.17 24.51 -18.49
CA SER A 789 -19.99 23.29 -17.70
C SER A 789 -19.62 22.04 -18.52
N SER A 790 -19.78 22.09 -19.85
CA SER A 790 -19.41 21.01 -20.79
C SER A 790 -17.99 21.14 -21.33
N LYS A 791 -17.36 22.33 -21.22
CA LYS A 791 -16.05 22.63 -21.81
C LYS A 791 -14.96 21.63 -21.44
N ALA A 792 -14.84 21.26 -20.16
CA ALA A 792 -13.85 20.26 -19.74
C ALA A 792 -14.02 18.91 -20.46
N SER A 793 -15.26 18.43 -20.62
CA SER A 793 -15.52 17.18 -21.35
C SER A 793 -15.30 17.31 -22.85
N ARG A 794 -15.61 18.47 -23.43
CA ARG A 794 -15.27 18.80 -24.82
C ARG A 794 -13.76 18.81 -25.06
N LEU A 795 -12.98 19.47 -24.21
CA LEU A 795 -11.52 19.51 -24.30
C LEU A 795 -10.92 18.10 -24.17
N GLY A 796 -11.48 17.27 -23.29
CA GLY A 796 -11.13 15.85 -23.21
C GLY A 796 -11.37 15.11 -24.53
N ALA A 797 -12.53 15.31 -25.16
CA ALA A 797 -12.84 14.72 -26.47
C ALA A 797 -11.90 15.25 -27.57
N ILE A 798 -11.63 16.56 -27.62
CA ILE A 798 -10.67 17.16 -28.57
C ILE A 798 -9.28 16.55 -28.38
N ARG A 799 -8.82 16.40 -27.13
CA ARG A 799 -7.54 15.77 -26.83
C ARG A 799 -7.48 14.32 -27.33
N SER A 800 -8.54 13.53 -27.11
CA SER A 800 -8.66 12.17 -27.63
C SER A 800 -8.60 12.14 -29.17
N LEU A 801 -9.30 13.07 -29.83
CA LEU A 801 -9.28 13.18 -31.29
C LEU A 801 -7.88 13.57 -31.80
N VAL A 802 -7.23 14.56 -31.21
CA VAL A 802 -5.88 15.02 -31.61
C VAL A 802 -4.88 13.87 -31.63
N ASN A 803 -4.95 12.94 -30.68
CA ASN A 803 -4.10 11.73 -30.67
C ASN A 803 -4.35 10.78 -31.84
N LEU A 804 -5.55 10.81 -32.43
CA LEU A 804 -6.02 9.90 -33.48
C LEU A 804 -6.11 10.54 -34.88
N ILE A 805 -5.93 11.87 -34.98
CA ILE A 805 -6.02 12.61 -36.24
C ILE A 805 -4.95 12.12 -37.24
N PRO A 806 -5.29 11.92 -38.53
CA PRO A 806 -4.32 11.60 -39.58
C PRO A 806 -3.26 12.70 -39.80
N SER A 807 -2.07 12.34 -40.27
CA SER A 807 -0.96 13.28 -40.49
C SER A 807 -1.28 14.45 -41.44
N ASN A 808 -2.29 14.33 -42.30
CA ASN A 808 -2.71 15.35 -43.26
C ASN A 808 -3.84 16.28 -42.78
N HIS A 809 -4.27 16.15 -41.52
CA HIS A 809 -5.39 16.89 -40.92
C HIS A 809 -4.95 17.84 -39.80
N MET A 810 -3.69 18.28 -39.81
CA MET A 810 -3.18 19.18 -38.76
C MET A 810 -3.85 20.56 -38.76
N ASP A 811 -4.59 20.91 -39.83
CA ASP A 811 -5.44 22.10 -39.90
C ASP A 811 -6.56 22.09 -38.84
N PHE A 812 -7.03 20.92 -38.40
CA PHE A 812 -7.98 20.84 -37.29
C PHE A 812 -7.40 21.47 -36.01
N ILE A 813 -6.14 21.15 -35.66
CA ILE A 813 -5.45 21.72 -34.50
C ILE A 813 -5.43 23.25 -34.59
N VAL A 814 -5.13 23.80 -35.76
CA VAL A 814 -5.11 25.25 -36.00
C VAL A 814 -6.49 25.88 -35.73
N ARG A 815 -7.56 25.22 -36.19
CA ARG A 815 -8.94 25.71 -36.07
C ARG A 815 -9.48 25.67 -34.64
N VAL A 816 -9.07 24.71 -33.81
CA VAL A 816 -9.46 24.63 -32.38
C VAL A 816 -8.49 25.32 -31.43
N ALA A 817 -7.31 25.76 -31.89
CA ALA A 817 -6.28 26.36 -31.04
C ALA A 817 -6.80 27.55 -30.22
N ALA A 818 -7.54 28.48 -30.83
CA ALA A 818 -8.09 29.63 -30.13
C ALA A 818 -9.06 29.24 -28.99
N GLU A 819 -9.86 28.19 -29.19
CA GLU A 819 -10.78 27.66 -28.19
C GLU A 819 -10.01 27.06 -26.99
N VAL A 820 -8.96 26.29 -27.27
CA VAL A 820 -8.11 25.67 -26.24
C VAL A 820 -7.31 26.73 -25.47
N ILE A 821 -6.76 27.74 -26.16
CA ILE A 821 -6.06 28.87 -25.54
C ILE A 821 -6.97 29.57 -24.53
N LEU A 822 -8.19 29.94 -24.93
CA LEU A 822 -9.14 30.60 -24.02
C LEU A 822 -9.47 29.73 -22.80
N SER A 823 -9.53 28.41 -22.98
CA SER A 823 -9.84 27.47 -21.90
C SER A 823 -8.77 27.42 -20.81
N THR A 824 -7.51 27.78 -21.11
CA THR A 824 -6.42 27.86 -20.10
C THR A 824 -6.69 28.89 -19.00
N LYS A 825 -7.61 29.84 -19.24
CA LYS A 825 -7.97 30.91 -18.32
C LYS A 825 -9.45 30.90 -17.95
N ASP A 826 -10.11 29.76 -18.10
CA ASP A 826 -11.50 29.58 -17.70
C ASP A 826 -11.67 29.64 -16.17
N VAL A 827 -12.88 29.98 -15.72
CA VAL A 827 -13.25 30.05 -14.30
C VAL A 827 -13.18 28.66 -13.67
N ASN A 828 -13.59 27.63 -14.41
CA ASN A 828 -13.58 26.24 -13.97
C ASN A 828 -12.17 25.64 -14.03
N GLU A 829 -11.64 25.21 -12.89
CA GLU A 829 -10.32 24.59 -12.74
C GLU A 829 -10.13 23.35 -13.62
N LYS A 830 -11.11 22.43 -13.64
CA LYS A 830 -11.07 21.24 -14.49
C LYS A 830 -11.00 21.59 -15.99
N SER A 831 -11.54 22.74 -16.38
CA SER A 831 -11.46 23.21 -17.77
C SER A 831 -10.09 23.82 -18.08
N ARG A 832 -9.47 24.51 -17.12
CA ARG A 832 -8.10 25.02 -17.25
C ARG A 832 -7.10 23.89 -17.39
N GLU A 833 -7.16 22.89 -16.51
CA GLU A 833 -6.30 21.70 -16.56
C GLU A 833 -6.44 20.97 -17.90
N ALA A 834 -7.68 20.66 -18.31
CA ALA A 834 -7.93 20.02 -19.60
C ALA A 834 -7.43 20.88 -20.78
N GLY A 835 -7.53 22.21 -20.69
CA GLY A 835 -6.99 23.15 -21.68
C GLY A 835 -5.47 23.07 -21.80
N PHE A 836 -4.74 23.11 -20.69
CA PHE A 836 -3.28 22.96 -20.68
C PHE A 836 -2.82 21.59 -21.18
N GLU A 837 -3.49 20.49 -20.76
CA GLU A 837 -3.17 19.14 -21.25
C GLU A 837 -3.40 19.01 -22.75
N CYS A 838 -4.47 19.62 -23.25
CA CYS A 838 -4.79 19.65 -24.67
C CYS A 838 -3.72 20.42 -25.47
N LEU A 839 -3.25 21.57 -24.99
CA LEU A 839 -2.14 22.32 -25.63
C LEU A 839 -0.87 21.50 -25.77
N ILE A 840 -0.48 20.79 -24.70
CA ILE A 840 0.72 19.93 -24.72
C ILE A 840 0.53 18.79 -25.71
N THR A 841 -0.66 18.19 -25.76
CA THR A 841 -0.99 17.11 -26.68
C THR A 841 -0.95 17.59 -28.14
N MET A 842 -1.50 18.76 -28.43
CA MET A 842 -1.46 19.40 -29.75
C MET A 842 -0.03 19.66 -30.23
N ALA A 843 0.82 20.22 -29.37
CA ALA A 843 2.22 20.48 -29.69
C ALA A 843 2.98 19.17 -29.99
N LYS A 844 2.82 18.14 -29.16
CA LYS A 844 3.42 16.81 -29.40
C LYS A 844 2.97 16.19 -30.72
N ARG A 845 1.67 16.31 -31.02
CA ARG A 845 1.10 15.76 -32.26
C ARG A 845 1.65 16.45 -33.51
N MET A 846 1.89 17.77 -33.46
CA MET A 846 2.45 18.55 -34.56
C MET A 846 3.93 18.26 -34.84
N GLU A 847 4.67 17.68 -33.89
CA GLU A 847 6.07 17.29 -34.05
C GLU A 847 6.26 15.98 -34.82
N GLU A 848 5.19 15.19 -35.02
CA GLU A 848 5.31 13.88 -35.65
C GLU A 848 5.75 13.97 -37.12
N PRO A 849 6.73 13.17 -37.56
CA PRO A 849 7.26 13.22 -38.93
C PRO A 849 6.19 12.97 -39.99
N GLY A 850 6.22 13.77 -41.07
CA GLY A 850 5.30 13.63 -42.21
C GLY A 850 3.93 14.28 -42.01
N SER A 851 3.76 15.05 -40.94
CA SER A 851 2.54 15.80 -40.65
C SER A 851 2.47 17.13 -41.42
N ILE A 852 1.30 17.43 -41.99
CA ILE A 852 1.08 18.53 -42.93
C ILE A 852 -0.14 19.35 -42.50
N ILE A 853 0.01 20.66 -42.49
CA ILE A 853 -1.04 21.65 -42.26
C ILE A 853 -1.58 22.11 -43.62
N ARG A 854 -2.85 21.80 -43.89
CA ARG A 854 -3.56 22.24 -45.09
C ARG A 854 -4.15 23.63 -44.88
N LEU A 855 -3.39 24.65 -45.23
CA LEU A 855 -3.81 26.04 -45.03
C LEU A 855 -5.10 26.41 -45.77
N SER A 856 -5.38 25.77 -46.91
CA SER A 856 -6.63 25.96 -47.68
C SER A 856 -7.90 25.63 -46.88
N GLN A 857 -7.82 24.80 -45.84
CA GLN A 857 -8.95 24.43 -44.97
C GLN A 857 -9.08 25.34 -43.74
N VAL A 858 -8.11 26.24 -43.50
CA VAL A 858 -8.10 27.15 -42.37
C VAL A 858 -8.80 28.46 -42.75
N PRO A 859 -9.82 28.92 -41.99
CA PRO A 859 -10.50 30.18 -42.26
C PRO A 859 -9.52 31.37 -42.31
N GLY A 860 -9.53 32.13 -43.40
CA GLY A 860 -8.70 33.33 -43.58
C GLY A 860 -7.51 33.18 -44.53
N TYR A 861 -7.21 31.97 -45.01
CA TYR A 861 -6.22 31.70 -46.06
C TYR A 861 -6.88 31.57 -47.43
N GLU A 862 -6.14 31.83 -48.51
CA GLU A 862 -6.64 31.68 -49.88
C GLU A 862 -6.84 30.20 -50.25
N GLU A 863 -7.86 29.89 -51.07
CA GLU A 863 -8.23 28.51 -51.46
C GLU A 863 -7.10 27.72 -52.19
N GLY A 864 -6.02 28.39 -52.59
CA GLY A 864 -4.82 27.80 -53.20
C GLY A 864 -3.52 27.93 -52.38
N ALA A 865 -3.60 28.26 -51.09
CA ALA A 865 -2.42 28.40 -50.23
C ALA A 865 -1.62 27.08 -50.16
N PRO A 866 -0.28 27.12 -50.28
CA PRO A 866 0.54 25.91 -50.25
C PRO A 866 0.53 25.26 -48.87
N ASP A 867 0.47 23.93 -48.84
CA ASP A 867 0.56 23.12 -47.63
C ASP A 867 1.88 23.39 -46.89
N GLN A 868 1.82 23.43 -45.55
CA GLN A 868 2.98 23.68 -44.69
C GLN A 868 3.32 22.46 -43.84
N PRO A 869 4.62 22.15 -43.63
CA PRO A 869 5.01 21.10 -42.70
C PRO A 869 4.66 21.52 -41.26
N SER A 870 4.08 20.61 -40.48
CA SER A 870 3.87 20.87 -39.06
C SER A 870 5.17 20.64 -38.27
N SER A 871 5.36 21.43 -37.23
CA SER A 871 6.41 21.24 -36.23
C SER A 871 5.97 21.90 -34.93
N THR A 872 6.64 21.57 -33.81
CA THR A 872 6.42 22.28 -32.54
C THR A 872 6.71 23.78 -32.72
N SER A 873 7.76 24.15 -33.46
CA SER A 873 8.07 25.55 -33.78
C SER A 873 6.93 26.24 -34.55
N GLU A 874 6.30 25.56 -35.49
CA GLU A 874 5.15 26.09 -36.22
C GLU A 874 3.92 26.23 -35.32
N PHE A 875 3.71 25.28 -34.40
CA PHE A 875 2.66 25.41 -33.38
C PHE A 875 2.85 26.66 -32.53
N PHE A 876 4.08 26.98 -32.11
CA PHE A 876 4.37 28.22 -31.37
C PHE A 876 4.00 29.48 -32.19
N LYS A 877 4.22 29.48 -33.51
CA LYS A 877 3.79 30.59 -34.38
C LYS A 877 2.27 30.67 -34.52
N ILE A 878 1.58 29.54 -34.62
CA ILE A 878 0.12 29.48 -34.65
C ILE A 878 -0.47 30.07 -33.35
N ILE A 879 0.08 29.70 -32.19
CA ILE A 879 -0.35 30.26 -30.90
C ILE A 879 -0.08 31.76 -30.83
N ALA A 880 1.00 32.27 -31.47
CA ALA A 880 1.33 33.70 -31.50
C ALA A 880 0.24 34.57 -32.14
N ALA A 881 -0.56 34.02 -33.06
CA ALA A 881 -1.72 34.73 -33.63
C ALA A 881 -2.72 35.20 -32.55
N GLY A 882 -2.81 34.47 -31.42
CA GLY A 882 -3.64 34.85 -30.27
C GLY A 882 -3.22 36.17 -29.59
N LEU A 883 -1.95 36.59 -29.75
CA LEU A 883 -1.45 37.87 -29.23
C LEU A 883 -1.97 39.09 -30.03
N ILE A 884 -2.40 38.87 -31.28
CA ILE A 884 -3.03 39.88 -32.15
C ILE A 884 -4.54 40.00 -31.84
N GLY A 885 -5.07 39.14 -30.95
CA GLY A 885 -6.48 39.11 -30.59
C GLY A 885 -7.03 40.46 -30.11
N GLN A 886 -8.26 40.78 -30.52
CA GLN A 886 -8.91 42.06 -30.20
C GLN A 886 -9.26 42.20 -28.71
N SER A 887 -9.39 41.09 -27.96
CA SER A 887 -9.75 41.11 -26.54
C SER A 887 -8.54 40.94 -25.63
N GLN A 888 -8.51 41.70 -24.54
CA GLN A 888 -7.45 41.61 -23.53
C GLN A 888 -7.37 40.20 -22.93
N HIS A 889 -8.51 39.52 -22.81
CA HIS A 889 -8.61 38.16 -22.31
C HIS A 889 -7.93 37.13 -23.23
N MET A 890 -8.08 37.26 -24.55
CA MET A 890 -7.40 36.39 -25.53
C MET A 890 -5.88 36.56 -25.45
N VAL A 891 -5.39 37.80 -25.46
CA VAL A 891 -3.96 38.10 -25.35
C VAL A 891 -3.40 37.52 -24.05
N SER A 892 -4.12 37.72 -22.94
CA SER A 892 -3.70 37.25 -21.63
C SER A 892 -3.70 35.72 -21.50
N SER A 893 -4.68 35.04 -22.09
CA SER A 893 -4.74 33.56 -22.15
C SER A 893 -3.65 32.98 -23.05
N THR A 894 -3.33 33.66 -24.15
CA THR A 894 -2.23 33.28 -25.06
C THR A 894 -0.87 33.36 -24.34
N ILE A 895 -0.63 34.40 -23.53
CA ILE A 895 0.57 34.49 -22.70
C ILE A 895 0.65 33.34 -21.69
N GLN A 896 -0.48 32.92 -21.12
CA GLN A 896 -0.54 31.79 -20.20
C GLN A 896 -0.26 30.45 -20.91
N ALA A 897 -0.79 30.28 -22.13
CA ALA A 897 -0.49 29.15 -23.00
C ALA A 897 1.01 29.08 -23.32
N PHE A 898 1.65 30.21 -23.66
CA PHE A 898 3.09 30.26 -23.89
C PHE A 898 3.91 29.91 -22.65
N ALA A 899 3.48 30.32 -21.46
CA ALA A 899 4.16 29.94 -20.22
C ALA A 899 4.16 28.40 -20.05
N CYS A 900 3.03 27.75 -20.34
CA CYS A 900 2.90 26.29 -20.32
C CYS A 900 3.79 25.62 -21.38
N LEU A 901 3.74 26.11 -22.63
CA LEU A 901 4.48 25.51 -23.75
C LEU A 901 6.00 25.67 -23.61
N ILE A 902 6.49 26.84 -23.16
CA ILE A 902 7.93 27.04 -22.90
C ILE A 902 8.41 26.12 -21.78
N PHE A 903 7.61 25.97 -20.72
CA PHE A 903 8.01 25.10 -19.61
C PHE A 903 8.23 23.64 -20.07
N GLU A 904 7.36 23.12 -20.94
CA GLU A 904 7.43 21.75 -21.47
C GLU A 904 8.43 21.58 -22.63
N PHE A 905 8.45 22.48 -23.62
CA PHE A 905 9.14 22.27 -24.91
C PHE A 905 10.43 23.10 -25.11
N ARG A 906 10.94 23.78 -24.07
CA ARG A 906 12.18 24.57 -24.16
C ARG A 906 13.41 23.82 -24.70
N ASP A 907 13.46 22.49 -24.54
CA ASP A 907 14.60 21.67 -24.95
C ASP A 907 14.42 21.11 -26.37
N VAL A 908 13.24 21.29 -26.98
CA VAL A 908 12.87 20.77 -28.32
C VAL A 908 12.73 21.89 -29.35
N VAL A 909 12.25 23.06 -28.92
CA VAL A 909 12.02 24.22 -29.80
C VAL A 909 13.33 24.98 -30.05
N GLU A 910 13.49 25.50 -31.26
CA GLU A 910 14.64 26.33 -31.63
C GLU A 910 14.78 27.56 -30.72
N GLU A 911 16.02 27.86 -30.30
CA GLU A 911 16.30 29.00 -29.41
C GLU A 911 15.82 30.34 -29.97
N SER A 912 15.84 30.51 -31.31
CA SER A 912 15.31 31.67 -32.02
C SER A 912 13.83 31.92 -31.72
N VAL A 913 13.00 30.88 -31.84
CA VAL A 913 11.56 30.94 -31.59
C VAL A 913 11.27 31.23 -30.11
N LEU A 914 12.04 30.63 -29.20
CA LEU A 914 11.91 30.90 -27.76
C LEU A 914 12.23 32.36 -27.42
N LEU A 915 13.27 32.93 -28.05
CA LEU A 915 13.65 34.33 -27.87
C LEU A 915 12.64 35.28 -28.50
N ASP A 916 12.11 34.98 -29.69
CA ASP A 916 11.07 35.78 -30.34
C ASP A 916 9.79 35.84 -29.50
N VAL A 917 9.36 34.70 -28.94
CA VAL A 917 8.22 34.64 -28.01
C VAL A 917 8.52 35.41 -26.73
N TYR A 918 9.72 35.26 -26.17
CA TYR A 918 10.12 36.01 -24.99
C TYR A 918 10.07 37.52 -25.22
N ASP A 919 10.69 38.01 -26.30
CA ASP A 919 10.74 39.43 -26.64
C ASP A 919 9.34 39.99 -26.89
N THR A 920 8.50 39.24 -27.60
CA THR A 920 7.11 39.60 -27.85
C THR A 920 6.31 39.69 -26.54
N VAL A 921 6.43 38.71 -25.63
CA VAL A 921 5.72 38.72 -24.34
C VAL A 921 6.28 39.78 -23.39
N ALA A 922 7.58 40.06 -23.43
CA ALA A 922 8.24 41.07 -22.61
C ALA A 922 7.67 42.48 -22.88
N LEU A 923 7.31 42.80 -24.13
CA LEU A 923 6.63 44.06 -24.47
C LEU A 923 5.30 44.23 -23.70
N TYR A 924 4.56 43.14 -23.48
CA TYR A 924 3.31 43.17 -22.72
C TYR A 924 3.47 43.44 -21.22
N LEU A 925 4.69 43.35 -20.67
CA LEU A 925 4.99 43.88 -19.33
C LEU A 925 4.80 45.40 -19.27
N THR A 926 4.77 46.10 -20.39
CA THR A 926 4.52 47.56 -20.42
C THR A 926 3.06 47.93 -20.72
N SER A 927 2.18 46.93 -20.90
CA SER A 927 0.76 47.12 -21.22
C SER A 927 -0.01 47.81 -20.09
N ASN A 928 -1.03 48.61 -20.42
CA ASN A 928 -1.89 49.24 -19.42
C ASN A 928 -2.99 48.29 -18.88
N SER A 929 -3.15 47.09 -19.45
CA SER A 929 -4.11 46.10 -18.97
C SER A 929 -3.54 45.25 -17.84
N ARG A 930 -4.14 45.34 -16.65
CA ARG A 930 -3.76 44.54 -15.47
C ARG A 930 -3.89 43.05 -15.69
N GLU A 931 -4.83 42.61 -16.52
CA GLU A 931 -5.03 41.20 -16.84
C GLU A 931 -3.85 40.65 -17.64
N ILE A 932 -3.47 41.36 -18.71
CA ILE A 932 -2.33 41.02 -19.57
C ILE A 932 -1.04 41.01 -18.77
N VAL A 933 -0.80 42.06 -17.98
CA VAL A 933 0.40 42.20 -17.15
C VAL A 933 0.51 41.08 -16.12
N LYS A 934 -0.59 40.66 -15.49
CA LYS A 934 -0.58 39.53 -14.54
C LYS A 934 -0.07 38.26 -15.22
N SER A 935 -0.54 37.95 -16.42
CA SER A 935 -0.06 36.80 -17.19
C SER A 935 1.37 36.98 -17.69
N ALA A 936 1.78 38.19 -18.11
CA ALA A 936 3.14 38.50 -18.53
C ALA A 936 4.17 38.35 -17.37
N ILE A 937 3.81 38.77 -16.16
CA ILE A 937 4.62 38.53 -14.94
C ILE A 937 4.72 37.03 -14.64
N GLY A 938 3.61 36.28 -14.80
CA GLY A 938 3.59 34.82 -14.67
C GLY A 938 4.52 34.14 -15.68
N PHE A 939 4.45 34.53 -16.95
CA PHE A 939 5.35 34.08 -18.00
C PHE A 939 6.82 34.41 -17.70
N ALA A 940 7.12 35.65 -17.27
CA ALA A 940 8.48 36.06 -16.93
C ALA A 940 9.06 35.19 -15.80
N LYS A 941 8.24 34.81 -14.80
CA LYS A 941 8.65 33.88 -13.74
C LYS A 941 9.03 32.51 -14.31
N VAL A 942 8.23 31.97 -15.23
CA VAL A 942 8.48 30.68 -15.88
C VAL A 942 9.72 30.74 -16.79
N ALA A 943 9.87 31.80 -17.59
CA ALA A 943 11.03 32.01 -18.45
C ALA A 943 12.33 32.08 -17.64
N VAL A 944 12.34 32.85 -16.53
CA VAL A 944 13.51 32.95 -15.64
C VAL A 944 13.87 31.62 -14.99
N LEU A 945 12.88 30.82 -14.60
CA LEU A 945 13.11 29.50 -14.02
C LEU A 945 13.65 28.51 -15.06
N SER A 946 12.97 28.43 -16.20
CA SER A 946 13.02 27.24 -17.06
C SER A 946 14.04 27.38 -18.18
N LEU A 947 14.25 28.59 -18.72
CA LEU A 947 15.20 28.79 -19.82
C LEU A 947 16.66 28.73 -19.34
N PRO A 948 17.61 28.26 -20.17
CA PRO A 948 19.04 28.27 -19.88
C PRO A 948 19.57 29.65 -19.42
N THR A 949 20.61 29.66 -18.57
CA THR A 949 21.24 30.89 -18.07
C THR A 949 21.76 31.77 -19.19
N GLU A 950 22.32 31.18 -20.23
CA GLU A 950 22.94 31.91 -21.35
C GLU A 950 21.91 32.73 -22.16
N LEU A 951 20.70 32.20 -22.34
CA LEU A 951 19.63 32.90 -23.09
C LEU A 951 19.00 34.03 -22.28
N VAL A 952 18.84 33.85 -20.97
CA VAL A 952 18.17 34.84 -20.11
C VAL A 952 19.11 35.98 -19.71
N ARG A 953 20.40 35.70 -19.49
CA ARG A 953 21.40 36.70 -19.04
C ARG A 953 21.43 38.01 -19.85
N PRO A 954 21.44 38.00 -21.20
CA PRO A 954 21.43 39.24 -21.99
C PRO A 954 20.11 40.01 -21.92
N LYS A 955 19.00 39.37 -21.53
CA LYS A 955 17.67 39.97 -21.42
C LYS A 955 17.38 40.58 -20.05
N VAL A 956 18.14 40.21 -19.01
CA VAL A 956 18.00 40.74 -17.64
C VAL A 956 18.03 42.28 -17.55
N PRO A 957 18.91 43.02 -18.25
CA PRO A 957 18.98 44.47 -18.15
C PRO A 957 17.68 45.18 -18.56
N GLU A 958 16.95 44.62 -19.53
CA GLU A 958 15.66 45.15 -20.00
C GLU A 958 14.49 44.63 -19.15
N LEU A 959 14.57 43.38 -18.68
CA LEU A 959 13.53 42.75 -17.87
C LEU A 959 13.34 43.44 -16.50
N ILE A 960 14.43 43.85 -15.85
CA ILE A 960 14.40 44.43 -14.49
C ILE A 960 13.56 45.73 -14.46
N PRO A 961 13.83 46.75 -15.29
CA PRO A 961 13.02 47.97 -15.33
C PRO A 961 11.53 47.70 -15.63
N ASN A 962 11.25 46.78 -16.57
CA ASN A 962 9.88 46.42 -16.97
C ASN A 962 9.09 45.77 -15.82
N LEU A 963 9.74 44.94 -14.98
CA LEU A 963 9.12 44.37 -13.79
C LEU A 963 8.95 45.41 -12.67
N LEU A 964 9.95 46.27 -12.46
CA LEU A 964 9.95 47.27 -11.37
C LEU A 964 8.84 48.31 -11.52
N ARG A 965 8.45 48.66 -12.76
CA ARG A 965 7.27 49.51 -13.03
C ARG A 965 6.03 49.07 -12.24
N TRP A 966 5.79 47.77 -12.10
CA TRP A 966 4.63 47.21 -11.38
C TRP A 966 4.85 47.03 -9.88
N SER A 967 6.09 47.17 -9.42
CA SER A 967 6.40 47.25 -7.99
C SER A 967 6.03 48.61 -7.38
N HIS A 968 5.95 49.65 -8.24
CA HIS A 968 5.60 51.03 -7.90
C HIS A 968 4.10 51.31 -7.90
N GLU A 969 3.30 50.49 -8.59
CA GLU A 969 1.84 50.64 -8.60
C GLU A 969 1.24 50.21 -7.24
N HIS A 970 0.21 50.91 -6.74
CA HIS A 970 -0.39 50.70 -5.41
C HIS A 970 -1.16 49.36 -5.22
N THR A 971 -0.88 48.33 -6.02
CA THR A 971 -1.48 46.99 -5.87
C THR A 971 -0.47 46.02 -5.22
N GLY A 972 -0.69 45.69 -3.94
CA GLY A 972 0.24 44.87 -3.16
C GLY A 972 0.59 43.50 -3.77
N HIS A 973 -0.35 42.90 -4.53
CA HIS A 973 -0.16 41.58 -5.14
C HIS A 973 0.90 41.55 -6.27
N PHE A 974 1.08 42.61 -7.06
CA PHE A 974 2.11 42.63 -8.11
C PHE A 974 3.50 42.87 -7.53
N LYS A 975 3.60 43.73 -6.52
CA LYS A 975 4.85 44.01 -5.81
C LYS A 975 5.47 42.75 -5.20
N ALA A 976 4.67 41.89 -4.57
CA ALA A 976 5.14 40.62 -4.02
C ALA A 976 5.64 39.66 -5.12
N LYS A 977 4.89 39.53 -6.23
CA LYS A 977 5.29 38.67 -7.36
C LYS A 977 6.60 39.13 -8.01
N VAL A 978 6.75 40.43 -8.23
CA VAL A 978 7.99 41.03 -8.78
C VAL A 978 9.16 40.77 -7.84
N LYS A 979 8.99 40.96 -6.53
CA LYS A 979 10.01 40.65 -5.51
C LYS A 979 10.48 39.19 -5.61
N HIS A 980 9.55 38.23 -5.74
CA HIS A 980 9.88 36.81 -5.85
C HIS A 980 10.67 36.47 -7.13
N ILE A 981 10.35 37.11 -8.26
CA ILE A 981 11.11 36.95 -9.50
C ILE A 981 12.52 37.50 -9.33
N ILE A 982 12.67 38.68 -8.72
CA ILE A 982 13.98 39.29 -8.43
C ILE A 982 14.81 38.38 -7.50
N GLU A 983 14.20 37.79 -6.47
CA GLU A 983 14.89 36.83 -5.59
C GLU A 983 15.41 35.61 -6.35
N ARG A 984 14.65 35.09 -7.32
CA ARG A 984 15.08 33.98 -8.19
C ARG A 984 16.19 34.40 -9.14
N LEU A 985 16.12 35.60 -9.73
CA LEU A 985 17.20 36.18 -10.53
C LEU A 985 18.50 36.30 -9.74
N ILE A 986 18.44 36.74 -8.47
CA ILE A 986 19.61 36.81 -7.58
C ILE A 986 20.19 35.43 -7.28
N ARG A 987 19.34 34.39 -7.14
CA ARG A 987 19.82 33.02 -6.95
C ARG A 987 20.51 32.49 -8.21
N LYS A 988 19.99 32.81 -9.41
CA LYS A 988 20.47 32.26 -10.68
C LYS A 988 21.70 32.98 -11.24
N PHE A 989 21.79 34.30 -11.10
CA PHE A 989 22.87 35.12 -11.70
C PHE A 989 23.80 35.79 -10.67
N GLY A 990 23.53 35.60 -9.38
CA GLY A 990 24.29 36.23 -8.30
C GLY A 990 23.84 37.66 -8.00
N TYR A 991 24.17 38.14 -6.79
CA TYR A 991 23.75 39.47 -6.34
C TYR A 991 24.43 40.59 -7.12
N ASP A 992 25.72 40.45 -7.42
CA ASP A 992 26.53 41.52 -8.00
C ASP A 992 26.10 41.85 -9.43
N PHE A 993 25.75 40.83 -10.23
CA PHE A 993 25.23 41.01 -11.59
C PHE A 993 23.84 41.68 -11.60
N ILE A 994 22.94 41.29 -10.69
CA ILE A 994 21.60 41.90 -10.59
C ILE A 994 21.70 43.34 -10.07
N ALA A 995 22.59 43.62 -9.11
CA ALA A 995 22.81 44.94 -8.57
C ALA A 995 23.35 45.92 -9.63
N ALA A 996 24.25 45.47 -10.52
CA ALA A 996 24.80 46.28 -11.60
C ALA A 996 23.75 46.71 -12.64
N ASN A 997 22.68 45.94 -12.80
CA ASN A 997 21.60 46.19 -13.76
C ASN A 997 20.32 46.76 -13.10
N PHE A 998 20.38 47.14 -11.82
CA PHE A 998 19.23 47.67 -11.08
C PHE A 998 19.19 49.21 -11.12
N PRO A 999 18.03 49.84 -11.39
CA PRO A 999 17.89 51.30 -11.34
C PRO A 999 18.25 51.89 -9.96
N GLN A 1000 18.89 53.07 -9.94
CA GLN A 1000 19.35 53.72 -8.70
C GLN A 1000 18.21 54.03 -7.72
N GLU A 1001 17.02 54.36 -8.24
CA GLU A 1001 15.82 54.69 -7.47
C GLU A 1001 15.29 53.48 -6.65
N ASP A 1002 15.54 52.26 -7.15
CA ASP A 1002 14.98 51.01 -6.61
C ASP A 1002 15.97 50.18 -5.78
N LEU A 1003 17.21 50.65 -5.59
CA LEU A 1003 18.24 49.96 -4.80
C LEU A 1003 17.81 49.67 -3.35
N ARG A 1004 16.86 50.46 -2.79
CA ARG A 1004 16.23 50.19 -1.49
C ARG A 1004 15.45 48.86 -1.47
N LEU A 1005 14.76 48.51 -2.55
CA LEU A 1005 14.04 47.24 -2.69
C LEU A 1005 15.02 46.06 -2.69
N LEU A 1006 16.12 46.19 -3.45
CA LEU A 1006 17.19 45.19 -3.51
C LEU A 1006 17.87 44.98 -2.14
N ALA A 1007 18.12 46.07 -1.41
CA ALA A 1007 18.65 46.03 -0.06
C ALA A 1007 17.69 45.37 0.95
N ASN A 1008 16.38 45.59 0.81
CA ASN A 1008 15.36 44.94 1.62
C ASN A 1008 15.31 43.42 1.35
N ILE A 1009 15.35 43.00 0.08
CA ILE A 1009 15.41 41.58 -0.29
C ILE A 1009 16.65 40.91 0.32
N ARG A 1010 17.81 41.58 0.28
CA ARG A 1010 19.06 41.09 0.91
C ARG A 1010 18.93 40.97 2.44
N LYS A 1011 18.30 41.93 3.12
CA LYS A 1011 18.07 41.90 4.56
C LYS A 1011 17.12 40.77 4.99
N VAL A 1012 16.03 40.55 4.25
CA VAL A 1012 15.08 39.46 4.50
C VAL A 1012 15.74 38.10 4.28
N LYS A 1013 16.52 37.93 3.20
CA LYS A 1013 17.29 36.70 2.95
C LYS A 1013 18.32 36.43 4.05
N ASN A 1014 19.05 37.45 4.51
CA ASN A 1014 20.01 37.31 5.61
C ASN A 1014 19.34 36.98 6.96
N ARG A 1015 18.09 37.42 7.19
CA ARG A 1015 17.28 36.99 8.34
C ARG A 1015 16.82 35.54 8.20
N SER A 1016 16.34 35.11 7.03
CA SER A 1016 15.94 33.72 6.79
C SER A 1016 17.12 32.73 6.89
N LYS A 1017 18.33 33.13 6.46
CA LYS A 1017 19.55 32.33 6.64
C LYS A 1017 20.01 32.24 8.11
N ARG A 1018 19.71 33.25 8.94
CA ARG A 1018 19.95 33.21 10.40
C ARG A 1018 18.86 32.44 11.16
N GLY A 1019 17.66 32.31 10.59
CA GLY A 1019 16.60 31.43 11.11
C GLY A 1019 16.80 29.96 10.73
N LYS A 1020 17.24 29.67 9.50
CA LYS A 1020 17.57 28.30 9.03
C LYS A 1020 18.89 27.75 9.56
N SER A 1021 19.78 28.57 10.12
CA SER A 1021 21.01 28.10 10.77
C SER A 1021 20.78 27.46 12.15
N VAL A 1022 19.52 27.22 12.55
CA VAL A 1022 19.14 26.56 13.80
C VAL A 1022 18.48 25.18 13.56
N GLU A 1023 18.26 24.76 12.31
CA GLU A 1023 17.48 23.52 12.04
C GLU A 1023 18.01 22.58 10.92
N ASP A 1024 19.23 22.75 10.41
CA ASP A 1024 19.81 21.83 9.41
C ASP A 1024 21.19 21.27 9.85
N GLU A 1025 21.19 20.26 10.73
CA GLU A 1025 22.20 19.19 10.78
C GLU A 1025 21.49 17.82 10.72
N ALA A 1026 20.83 17.51 9.61
CA ALA A 1026 20.62 16.14 9.09
C ALA A 1026 19.78 16.13 7.81
N ALA A 1027 20.39 16.36 6.64
CA ALA A 1027 20.02 15.72 5.37
C ALA A 1027 20.98 16.15 4.24
N PRO A 1028 21.60 15.22 3.48
CA PRO A 1028 22.30 15.56 2.26
C PRO A 1028 21.31 15.83 1.13
N ALA A 1029 21.64 16.83 0.32
CA ALA A 1029 20.93 17.17 -0.91
C ALA A 1029 21.09 16.06 -1.96
N THR A 1030 19.96 15.51 -2.41
CA THR A 1030 19.87 14.74 -3.65
C THR A 1030 18.88 15.45 -4.57
N ASP A 1031 19.43 16.16 -5.54
CA ASP A 1031 18.75 16.61 -6.75
C ASP A 1031 18.71 15.42 -7.73
N GLY A 1032 17.54 15.08 -8.26
CA GLY A 1032 17.43 14.18 -9.43
C GLY A 1032 16.62 12.88 -9.28
N MET A 1033 15.48 12.89 -9.96
CA MET A 1033 14.74 11.77 -10.60
C MET A 1033 13.64 10.97 -9.86
N ALA A 1034 12.43 11.18 -10.42
CA ALA A 1034 11.47 10.19 -10.94
C ALA A 1034 10.62 9.35 -9.97
N SER A 1035 9.32 9.64 -9.94
CA SER A 1035 8.27 8.63 -9.70
C SER A 1035 6.92 9.06 -10.33
N ALA A 1036 6.27 8.09 -10.98
CA ALA A 1036 4.89 8.02 -11.51
C ALA A 1036 4.33 9.15 -12.40
N LYS A 1037 4.05 8.78 -13.65
CA LYS A 1037 3.49 9.58 -14.76
C LYS A 1037 2.00 9.92 -14.54
N GLY A 1038 1.64 11.19 -14.73
CA GLY A 1038 0.27 11.66 -14.97
C GLY A 1038 -0.39 12.48 -13.84
N SER A 1039 0.22 13.62 -13.44
CA SER A 1039 -0.46 14.72 -12.69
C SER A 1039 0.53 15.83 -12.26
N ARG A 1040 1.83 15.54 -12.10
CA ARG A 1040 2.83 16.50 -11.56
C ARG A 1040 3.01 17.79 -12.34
N PHE A 1041 2.81 17.79 -13.66
CA PHE A 1041 3.06 18.98 -14.48
C PHE A 1041 2.16 20.14 -14.08
N MET A 1042 0.85 19.88 -13.92
CA MET A 1042 -0.12 20.92 -13.58
C MET A 1042 0.11 21.42 -12.16
N ASN A 1043 0.33 20.54 -11.18
CA ASN A 1043 0.61 21.00 -9.81
C ASN A 1043 1.90 21.83 -9.74
N ALA A 1044 2.97 21.46 -10.45
CA ALA A 1044 4.22 22.23 -10.43
C ALA A 1044 4.10 23.57 -11.19
N PHE A 1045 3.40 23.59 -12.32
CA PHE A 1045 3.14 24.81 -13.09
C PHE A 1045 2.15 25.74 -12.38
N ASP A 1046 1.06 25.19 -11.84
CA ASP A 1046 0.04 25.92 -11.08
C ASP A 1046 0.60 26.42 -9.74
N GLU A 1047 1.43 25.64 -9.05
CA GLU A 1047 2.21 26.11 -7.90
C GLU A 1047 3.18 27.25 -8.29
N ALA A 1048 3.84 27.12 -9.45
CA ALA A 1048 4.70 28.16 -9.98
C ALA A 1048 3.94 29.44 -10.38
N VAL A 1049 2.67 29.37 -10.77
CA VAL A 1049 1.90 30.53 -11.25
C VAL A 1049 0.98 31.14 -10.17
N TYR A 1050 0.38 30.31 -9.31
CA TYR A 1050 -0.71 30.67 -8.38
C TYR A 1050 -0.34 30.58 -6.88
N ASN A 1051 0.41 29.57 -6.40
CA ASN A 1051 0.72 29.38 -4.95
C ASN A 1051 1.68 30.40 -4.31
N SER A 1052 2.15 31.39 -5.06
CA SER A 1052 2.92 32.51 -4.49
C SER A 1052 2.05 33.53 -3.72
N SER A 1053 0.76 33.26 -3.52
CA SER A 1053 -0.22 34.23 -3.04
C SER A 1053 -0.65 34.08 -1.58
N ASP A 1054 -0.48 32.91 -0.97
CA ASP A 1054 -1.21 32.58 0.28
C ASP A 1054 -0.37 32.52 1.56
N ASP A 1055 0.90 32.93 1.51
CA ASP A 1055 1.81 32.80 2.66
C ASP A 1055 2.20 34.14 3.34
N GLU A 1056 1.34 35.17 3.25
CA GLU A 1056 1.51 36.41 4.03
C GLU A 1056 0.18 36.88 4.64
N GLY A 1057 -0.14 36.35 5.83
CA GLY A 1057 -1.25 36.77 6.68
C GLY A 1057 -0.85 37.00 8.14
N ASN A 1058 -0.57 38.27 8.47
CA ASN A 1058 -0.51 38.91 9.80
C ASN A 1058 0.75 38.77 10.68
N GLU A 1059 1.74 39.62 10.40
CA GLU A 1059 2.46 40.37 11.45
C GLU A 1059 2.54 41.86 11.07
N SER A 1060 1.73 42.69 11.74
CA SER A 1060 2.14 44.04 12.17
C SER A 1060 1.03 44.69 13.01
N ASP A 1061 1.36 44.78 14.30
CA ASP A 1061 1.13 45.86 15.27
C ASP A 1061 -0.16 46.69 15.25
N GLU A 1062 -0.79 46.65 16.43
CA GLU A 1062 -1.84 47.53 16.91
C GLU A 1062 -1.38 49.00 16.92
N GLU A 1063 -2.16 49.88 16.29
CA GLU A 1063 -2.45 51.21 16.84
C GLU A 1063 -3.74 51.80 16.23
N GLN A 1064 -4.49 52.52 17.08
CA GLN A 1064 -5.89 52.92 16.90
C GLN A 1064 -6.12 54.01 15.84
N GLY A 1065 -7.27 53.97 15.16
CA GLY A 1065 -7.84 55.13 14.46
C GLY A 1065 -9.12 54.85 13.66
N ASN A 1066 -10.23 55.48 14.07
CA ASN A 1066 -11.56 55.50 13.42
C ASN A 1066 -11.54 55.70 11.88
N LEU A 1067 -12.46 55.07 11.13
CA LEU A 1067 -13.47 55.72 10.26
C LEU A 1067 -14.29 54.75 9.35
N LYS A 1068 -15.63 54.87 9.48
CA LYS A 1068 -16.73 54.86 8.48
C LYS A 1068 -17.13 53.61 7.66
N ASN A 1069 -18.39 53.24 7.92
CA ASN A 1069 -19.34 52.42 7.14
C ASN A 1069 -19.25 52.56 5.61
N ARG A 1070 -19.23 51.42 4.90
CA ARG A 1070 -19.76 51.26 3.54
C ARG A 1070 -20.80 50.13 3.49
N SER A 1071 -21.93 50.42 2.85
CA SER A 1071 -23.12 49.57 2.69
C SER A 1071 -22.85 48.30 1.87
N LYS A 1072 -23.29 47.14 2.35
CA LYS A 1072 -23.18 45.84 1.65
C LYS A 1072 -24.46 45.53 0.87
N GLN A 1073 -24.34 45.31 -0.45
CA GLN A 1073 -25.38 44.75 -1.33
C GLN A 1073 -25.24 43.21 -1.39
N PHE A 1074 -26.33 42.48 -1.64
CA PHE A 1074 -26.39 41.01 -1.65
C PHE A 1074 -26.86 40.51 -3.02
N ILE A 1075 -26.22 39.45 -3.54
CA ILE A 1075 -26.54 38.79 -4.82
C ILE A 1075 -27.44 37.59 -4.53
N MET A 1076 -28.57 37.47 -5.24
CA MET A 1076 -29.47 36.31 -5.15
C MET A 1076 -29.15 35.28 -6.24
N GLU A 1077 -28.75 34.07 -5.85
CA GLU A 1077 -28.50 32.93 -6.76
C GLU A 1077 -29.80 32.25 -7.18
N SER A 1078 -29.97 32.02 -8.48
CA SER A 1078 -30.98 31.12 -9.06
C SER A 1078 -30.33 29.76 -9.33
N GLY A 1079 -30.83 28.70 -8.69
CA GLY A 1079 -30.13 27.42 -8.48
C GLY A 1079 -29.93 26.47 -9.66
N GLU A 1080 -29.88 26.93 -10.91
CA GLU A 1080 -29.67 26.04 -12.07
C GLU A 1080 -28.52 26.41 -13.02
N ASN A 1081 -27.87 27.57 -12.87
CA ASN A 1081 -26.61 27.90 -13.57
C ASN A 1081 -25.74 28.82 -12.70
N PRO A 1082 -24.40 28.65 -12.65
CA PRO A 1082 -23.52 29.60 -11.98
C PRO A 1082 -23.67 30.98 -12.61
N LEU A 1083 -23.86 32.02 -11.78
CA LEU A 1083 -24.16 33.38 -12.21
C LEU A 1083 -22.97 33.98 -12.97
N ASP A 1084 -23.14 34.26 -14.27
CA ASP A 1084 -22.12 34.93 -15.09
C ASP A 1084 -22.13 36.44 -14.81
N LEU A 1085 -21.14 36.91 -14.07
CA LEU A 1085 -20.98 38.32 -13.65
C LEU A 1085 -20.68 39.28 -14.81
N LEU A 1086 -20.49 38.77 -16.03
CA LEU A 1086 -20.28 39.57 -17.24
C LEU A 1086 -21.56 39.78 -18.06
N ASP A 1087 -22.67 39.11 -17.72
CA ASP A 1087 -23.93 39.28 -18.45
C ASP A 1087 -24.68 40.55 -18.02
N SER A 1088 -25.20 41.28 -19.01
CA SER A 1088 -25.92 42.55 -18.86
C SER A 1088 -27.19 42.46 -17.97
N GLN A 1089 -27.70 41.26 -17.73
CA GLN A 1089 -28.89 41.00 -16.89
C GLN A 1089 -28.57 40.84 -15.40
N THR A 1090 -27.30 40.76 -15.00
CA THR A 1090 -26.89 40.55 -13.59
C THR A 1090 -27.27 41.68 -12.63
N LEU A 1091 -27.47 42.91 -13.14
CA LEU A 1091 -27.89 44.05 -12.30
C LEU A 1091 -29.29 43.86 -11.69
N ALA A 1092 -30.13 43.02 -12.28
CA ALA A 1092 -31.47 42.71 -11.76
C ALA A 1092 -31.45 41.81 -10.50
N HIS A 1093 -30.32 41.15 -10.20
CA HIS A 1093 -30.18 40.18 -9.10
C HIS A 1093 -29.51 40.73 -7.84
N ILE A 1094 -29.31 42.06 -7.77
CA ILE A 1094 -28.66 42.76 -6.64
C ILE A 1094 -29.74 43.36 -5.74
N SER A 1095 -29.94 42.78 -4.55
CA SER A 1095 -30.86 43.31 -3.53
C SER A 1095 -30.11 44.06 -2.42
N SER A 1096 -30.68 45.19 -1.98
CA SER A 1096 -30.17 46.01 -0.86
C SER A 1096 -30.60 45.50 0.53
N THR A 1097 -31.44 44.46 0.60
CA THR A 1097 -31.97 43.92 1.86
C THR A 1097 -31.54 42.47 2.10
N ARG A 1098 -30.96 42.23 3.28
CA ARG A 1098 -30.29 40.99 3.69
C ARG A 1098 -31.32 39.89 4.08
N PRO A 1099 -31.35 38.70 3.44
CA PRO A 1099 -32.17 37.59 3.90
C PRO A 1099 -31.59 36.95 5.18
N LYS A 1100 -32.46 36.41 6.05
CA LYS A 1100 -32.16 36.08 7.46
C LYS A 1100 -31.53 34.67 7.65
N LYS A 1101 -30.37 34.67 8.32
CA LYS A 1101 -29.81 33.75 9.34
C LYS A 1101 -29.20 32.39 8.94
N PHE A 1102 -27.90 32.24 9.24
CA PHE A 1102 -27.33 31.08 9.95
C PHE A 1102 -26.52 31.55 11.18
N ASN A 1103 -26.49 30.73 12.23
CA ASN A 1103 -26.01 31.03 13.58
C ASN A 1103 -24.47 31.14 13.67
N LYS A 1104 -24.00 31.93 14.65
CA LYS A 1104 -22.66 32.52 14.70
C LYS A 1104 -21.65 31.75 15.58
N ASN A 1105 -21.78 30.42 15.70
CA ASN A 1105 -20.98 29.62 16.66
C ASN A 1105 -20.00 28.59 16.05
N GLU A 1106 -19.79 28.53 14.73
CA GLU A 1106 -18.90 27.51 14.12
C GLU A 1106 -17.62 28.05 13.46
N ARG A 1107 -17.28 29.33 13.63
CA ARG A 1107 -16.07 29.90 13.00
C ARG A 1107 -14.90 30.03 13.96
N ARG A 1108 -14.34 28.91 14.42
CA ARG A 1108 -12.96 28.80 14.94
C ARG A 1108 -12.42 27.38 14.80
N ALA A 1109 -12.00 27.01 13.60
CA ALA A 1109 -11.00 25.97 13.33
C ALA A 1109 -10.31 26.33 12.00
N PRO A 1110 -9.00 26.08 11.82
CA PRO A 1110 -8.33 26.38 10.57
C PRO A 1110 -8.89 25.50 9.45
N LEU A 1111 -9.15 26.10 8.30
CA LEU A 1111 -9.66 25.44 7.10
C LEU A 1111 -8.53 24.58 6.51
N GLU A 1112 -8.57 23.28 6.77
CA GLU A 1112 -7.81 22.28 6.00
C GLU A 1112 -8.59 21.93 4.72
N ASP A 1113 -7.84 21.77 3.63
CA ASP A 1113 -8.27 21.66 2.22
C ASP A 1113 -9.11 20.41 1.85
N GLY A 1114 -9.61 19.67 2.85
CA GLY A 1114 -10.33 18.40 2.67
C GLY A 1114 -11.84 18.45 2.93
N MET A 1115 -12.40 19.59 3.36
CA MET A 1115 -13.81 19.69 3.79
C MET A 1115 -14.82 19.77 2.63
N PHE A 1116 -14.34 20.08 1.42
CA PHE A 1116 -15.15 20.20 0.22
C PHE A 1116 -14.49 19.42 -0.91
N SER A 1117 -15.17 18.39 -1.40
CA SER A 1117 -14.78 17.70 -2.63
C SER A 1117 -15.81 18.02 -3.72
N PHE A 1118 -15.42 17.93 -4.99
CA PHE A 1118 -16.38 18.01 -6.09
C PHE A 1118 -16.59 16.61 -6.64
N ASP A 1119 -17.85 16.18 -6.78
CA ASP A 1119 -18.13 14.92 -7.47
C ASP A 1119 -17.70 14.97 -8.96
N ALA A 1120 -17.82 13.83 -9.64
CA ALA A 1120 -17.54 13.70 -11.09
C ALA A 1120 -18.41 14.65 -11.96
N GLU A 1121 -19.44 15.25 -11.36
CA GLU A 1121 -20.41 16.14 -11.98
C GLU A 1121 -20.06 17.61 -11.75
N GLY A 1122 -19.17 17.92 -10.81
CA GLY A 1122 -18.74 19.28 -10.47
C GLY A 1122 -19.61 19.93 -9.39
N LYS A 1123 -20.39 19.12 -8.65
CA LYS A 1123 -21.18 19.56 -7.52
C LYS A 1123 -20.35 19.43 -6.24
N LEU A 1124 -20.38 20.47 -5.41
CA LEU A 1124 -19.68 20.52 -4.13
C LEU A 1124 -20.32 19.52 -3.15
N VAL A 1125 -19.56 18.51 -2.75
CA VAL A 1125 -19.89 17.52 -1.72
C VAL A 1125 -19.12 17.87 -0.46
N VAL A 1126 -19.86 18.11 0.63
CA VAL A 1126 -19.28 18.30 1.96
C VAL A 1126 -19.03 16.92 2.53
N ASN A 1127 -17.76 16.57 2.75
CA ASN A 1127 -17.41 15.31 3.39
C ASN A 1127 -17.61 15.48 4.90
N ASP A 1128 -18.67 14.90 5.45
CA ASP A 1128 -18.81 14.76 6.91
C ASP A 1128 -17.65 13.87 7.41
N ARG A 1129 -16.94 14.35 8.43
CA ARG A 1129 -15.73 13.74 8.98
C ARG A 1129 -16.00 12.36 9.59
N GLU A 1130 -15.82 11.30 8.82
CA GLU A 1130 -15.30 10.01 9.30
C GLU A 1130 -14.22 9.54 8.31
N LYS A 1131 -13.08 9.08 8.84
CA LYS A 1131 -11.89 8.71 8.06
C LYS A 1131 -12.26 7.65 7.02
N GLN A 1132 -11.95 7.90 5.75
CA GLN A 1132 -11.96 6.89 4.69
C GLN A 1132 -10.88 5.83 4.95
N VAL A 1133 -11.17 4.91 5.86
CA VAL A 1133 -10.98 3.49 5.58
C VAL A 1133 -12.24 3.08 4.82
N GLU A 1134 -12.16 2.16 3.86
CA GLU A 1134 -13.36 1.57 3.21
C GLU A 1134 -14.30 1.00 4.29
N GLU A 1135 -15.19 1.82 4.84
CA GLU A 1135 -16.27 1.33 5.69
C GLU A 1135 -17.29 0.69 4.76
N ASP A 1136 -17.38 -0.64 4.86
CA ASP A 1136 -18.47 -1.41 4.27
C ASP A 1136 -19.80 -0.72 4.64
N PRO A 1137 -20.60 -0.26 3.64
CA PRO A 1137 -21.86 0.44 3.88
C PRO A 1137 -22.87 -0.37 4.72
N LEU A 1138 -22.61 -1.67 4.93
CA LEU A 1138 -23.41 -2.60 5.73
C LEU A 1138 -22.97 -2.69 7.21
N GLN A 1139 -21.89 -2.04 7.65
CA GLN A 1139 -21.44 -2.08 9.05
C GLN A 1139 -22.36 -1.32 10.03
N SER A 1140 -23.08 -0.30 9.57
CA SER A 1140 -24.05 0.44 10.40
C SER A 1140 -25.17 -0.45 10.96
N VAL A 1141 -25.46 -1.55 10.26
CA VAL A 1141 -26.51 -2.51 10.59
C VAL A 1141 -26.12 -3.40 11.79
N THR A 1142 -24.83 -3.60 12.06
CA THR A 1142 -24.32 -4.52 13.10
C THR A 1142 -24.69 -4.09 14.54
N ARG A 1143 -24.76 -2.78 14.80
CA ARG A 1143 -25.12 -2.23 16.12
C ARG A 1143 -26.55 -2.58 16.57
N GLY A 1144 -27.41 -3.00 15.64
CA GLY A 1144 -28.80 -3.32 15.93
C GLY A 1144 -29.04 -4.67 16.61
N ILE A 1145 -28.10 -5.63 16.55
CA ILE A 1145 -28.24 -6.93 17.24
C ILE A 1145 -27.99 -6.83 18.72
N ASP A 1146 -26.96 -6.10 19.17
CA ASP A 1146 -26.74 -5.88 20.60
C ASP A 1146 -27.98 -5.20 21.21
N ALA A 1147 -28.60 -4.27 20.47
CA ALA A 1147 -29.89 -3.68 20.83
C ALA A 1147 -31.06 -4.67 20.82
N TYR A 1148 -31.09 -5.64 19.90
CA TYR A 1148 -32.10 -6.72 19.89
C TYR A 1148 -31.91 -7.69 21.07
N MET A 1149 -30.69 -8.16 21.31
CA MET A 1149 -30.37 -9.06 22.41
C MET A 1149 -30.63 -8.38 23.75
N ASP A 1150 -30.30 -7.10 23.90
CA ASP A 1150 -30.67 -6.31 25.07
C ASP A 1150 -32.18 -6.15 25.21
N ALA A 1151 -32.90 -5.89 24.12
CA ALA A 1151 -34.37 -5.78 24.16
C ALA A 1151 -35.07 -7.11 24.47
N VAL A 1152 -34.53 -8.24 24.02
CA VAL A 1152 -35.03 -9.59 24.33
C VAL A 1152 -34.72 -9.95 25.79
N LYS A 1153 -33.49 -9.70 26.26
CA LYS A 1153 -33.09 -9.92 27.67
C LYS A 1153 -33.85 -9.02 28.66
N GLN A 1154 -34.21 -7.81 28.24
CA GLN A 1154 -34.99 -6.84 29.03
C GLN A 1154 -36.51 -6.95 28.80
N GLY A 1155 -36.96 -7.95 28.01
CA GLY A 1155 -38.36 -8.22 27.74
C GLY A 1155 -39.18 -8.44 29.03
N PRO A 1156 -40.45 -8.00 29.07
CA PRO A 1156 -41.25 -8.08 30.28
C PRO A 1156 -41.62 -9.53 30.64
N ILE A 1157 -41.25 -9.97 31.84
CA ILE A 1157 -41.62 -11.29 32.36
C ILE A 1157 -43.00 -11.19 33.04
N ARG A 1158 -43.92 -12.08 32.69
CA ARG A 1158 -45.24 -12.18 33.34
C ARG A 1158 -45.10 -12.80 34.73
N GLY A 1159 -45.32 -11.99 35.77
CA GLY A 1159 -45.39 -12.51 37.14
C GLY A 1159 -46.69 -13.26 37.42
N GLN A 1160 -46.73 -14.01 38.53
CA GLN A 1160 -47.84 -14.86 38.99
C GLN A 1160 -49.21 -14.16 39.17
N ARG A 1161 -49.27 -12.83 39.00
CA ARG A 1161 -50.50 -12.01 39.00
C ARG A 1161 -50.82 -11.38 37.64
N ASN A 1162 -50.30 -11.94 36.55
CA ASN A 1162 -50.50 -11.48 35.18
C ASN A 1162 -50.10 -10.01 34.91
N ARG A 1163 -49.19 -9.46 35.74
CA ARG A 1163 -48.60 -8.13 35.54
C ARG A 1163 -47.20 -8.28 34.94
N LEU A 1164 -46.96 -7.52 33.88
CA LEU A 1164 -45.68 -7.41 33.18
C LEU A 1164 -44.67 -6.67 34.10
N LYS A 1165 -43.57 -7.32 34.47
CA LYS A 1165 -42.43 -6.70 35.16
C LYS A 1165 -41.24 -6.59 34.21
N PHE A 1166 -40.70 -5.39 34.05
CA PHE A 1166 -39.45 -5.14 33.32
C PHE A 1166 -38.26 -5.26 34.28
N LYS A 1167 -37.21 -6.00 33.90
CA LYS A 1167 -35.93 -6.01 34.63
C LYS A 1167 -35.23 -4.66 34.37
N LYS A 1168 -35.10 -3.81 35.40
CA LYS A 1168 -34.26 -2.59 35.30
C LYS A 1168 -32.81 -2.95 35.61
N GLY A 1169 -31.97 -3.05 34.59
CA GLY A 1169 -30.51 -3.09 34.72
C GLY A 1169 -29.95 -1.67 34.68
N ALA A 1170 -29.10 -1.32 35.64
CA ALA A 1170 -28.34 -0.07 35.64
C ALA A 1170 -26.96 -0.36 35.04
N ARG A 1171 -26.70 0.11 33.81
CA ARG A 1171 -25.37 0.41 33.26
C ARG A 1171 -25.51 0.94 31.82
N SER A 1172 -25.29 2.24 31.66
CA SER A 1172 -25.06 2.90 30.38
C SER A 1172 -24.09 4.06 30.64
N GLY A 1173 -22.84 3.89 30.19
CA GLY A 1173 -21.90 4.98 29.97
C GLY A 1173 -20.69 5.01 30.92
N ALA A 1174 -19.55 4.51 30.43
CA ALA A 1174 -18.23 5.15 30.56
C ALA A 1174 -17.20 4.29 29.80
N ASN A 1175 -16.64 4.84 28.72
CA ASN A 1175 -15.45 4.34 28.04
C ASN A 1175 -14.28 5.22 28.50
N GLY A 1176 -13.23 4.63 29.09
CA GLY A 1176 -12.05 5.37 29.55
C GLY A 1176 -11.09 4.54 30.40
N SER A 1177 -10.04 4.05 29.74
CA SER A 1177 -8.64 3.81 30.15
C SER A 1177 -8.21 3.87 31.63
N ASP A 1178 -7.40 2.86 31.98
CA ASP A 1178 -6.28 2.76 32.94
C ASP A 1178 -6.46 2.79 34.48
N ASP A 1179 -5.92 1.68 35.03
CA ASP A 1179 -4.99 1.50 36.16
C ASP A 1179 -5.39 1.68 37.64
N GLU A 1180 -5.15 0.56 38.33
CA GLU A 1180 -4.66 0.34 39.70
C GLU A 1180 -5.54 0.62 40.95
N VAL A 1181 -5.86 -0.50 41.62
CA VAL A 1181 -5.82 -0.82 43.07
C VAL A 1181 -5.81 0.35 44.08
N ASP A 1182 -6.87 0.52 44.89
CA ASP A 1182 -7.00 -0.03 46.27
C ASP A 1182 -8.11 0.69 47.07
N ASP A 1183 -8.44 0.10 48.22
CA ASP A 1183 -9.66 0.18 49.03
C ASP A 1183 -10.16 1.53 49.62
N ASP A 1184 -11.48 1.51 49.90
CA ASP A 1184 -12.23 2.16 50.98
C ASP A 1184 -12.83 3.60 50.95
N LEU A 1185 -14.17 3.60 51.13
CA LEU A 1185 -15.04 4.53 51.88
C LEU A 1185 -15.61 5.84 51.28
N LYS A 1186 -16.95 5.78 51.08
CA LYS A 1186 -18.05 6.70 51.49
C LYS A 1186 -18.88 7.41 50.39
N LEU A 1187 -20.17 7.10 50.47
CA LEU A 1187 -21.37 7.65 49.81
C LEU A 1187 -21.44 9.19 49.73
N PRO A 1188 -22.00 9.79 48.65
CA PRO A 1188 -22.46 11.17 48.67
C PRO A 1188 -23.96 11.30 48.95
N LYS A 1189 -24.27 12.28 49.81
CA LYS A 1189 -25.60 12.80 50.17
C LYS A 1189 -26.15 13.77 49.12
N LYS A 1190 -27.49 13.84 49.06
CA LYS A 1190 -28.34 14.81 48.36
C LYS A 1190 -28.07 16.28 48.75
N THR A 1191 -28.23 17.19 47.79
CA THR A 1191 -28.73 18.57 48.01
C THR A 1191 -29.59 19.05 46.83
N ALA A 1192 -30.46 20.01 47.14
CA ALA A 1192 -31.71 20.34 46.45
C ALA A 1192 -31.69 21.68 45.68
N ASP A 1193 -32.79 21.90 44.94
CA ASP A 1193 -33.18 23.04 44.09
C ASP A 1193 -33.03 24.47 44.68
N SER A 1194 -32.81 25.47 43.80
CA SER A 1194 -33.79 26.54 43.48
C SER A 1194 -33.20 27.67 42.60
N LYS A 1195 -33.95 28.09 41.54
CA LYS A 1195 -34.57 29.44 41.41
C LYS A 1195 -35.18 29.70 40.02
N ASN A 1196 -36.45 30.11 40.06
CA ASN A 1196 -37.31 30.62 38.98
C ASN A 1196 -37.01 32.06 38.55
N LYS A 1197 -37.45 32.44 37.34
CA LYS A 1197 -38.28 33.64 37.10
C LYS A 1197 -39.00 33.64 35.74
N ILE A 1198 -40.34 33.74 35.78
CA ILE A 1198 -41.25 34.10 34.67
C ILE A 1198 -42.08 35.32 35.11
N GLY A 1199 -42.34 36.25 34.17
CA GLY A 1199 -43.20 37.43 34.33
C GLY A 1199 -44.66 37.23 33.88
N LYS A 1200 -45.55 38.05 34.44
CA LYS A 1200 -47.04 37.98 34.47
C LYS A 1200 -47.76 38.67 33.29
N GLY A 1201 -49.01 38.25 33.02
CA GLY A 1201 -50.09 39.01 32.35
C GLY A 1201 -51.38 38.16 32.14
N PRO A 1202 -52.63 38.70 32.16
CA PRO A 1202 -53.62 38.24 33.16
C PRO A 1202 -55.03 37.72 32.70
N LYS A 1203 -55.59 36.85 33.57
CA LYS A 1203 -56.98 36.64 34.10
C LYS A 1203 -58.27 36.86 33.26
N ARG A 1204 -59.12 35.81 33.26
CA ARG A 1204 -60.54 35.65 33.75
C ARG A 1204 -61.24 34.58 32.88
N GLY A 1205 -62.03 33.60 33.32
CA GLY A 1205 -62.52 33.09 34.60
C GLY A 1205 -63.60 32.03 34.31
N GLY A 1206 -63.90 31.14 35.28
CA GLY A 1206 -65.21 30.50 35.39
C GLY A 1206 -65.38 28.99 35.14
N LYS A 1207 -65.43 28.24 36.25
CA LYS A 1207 -66.30 27.09 36.58
C LYS A 1207 -66.01 25.65 36.05
N TYR A 1208 -65.34 24.91 36.94
CA TYR A 1208 -65.84 23.76 37.72
C TYR A 1208 -66.22 22.40 37.05
N LYS A 1209 -65.44 21.38 37.47
CA LYS A 1209 -65.77 19.97 37.79
C LYS A 1209 -66.21 19.05 36.62
N SER A 1210 -65.76 17.81 36.50
CA SER A 1210 -65.19 16.87 37.48
C SER A 1210 -64.52 15.65 36.82
N LYS A 1211 -63.54 15.07 37.53
CA LYS A 1211 -63.18 13.62 37.66
C LYS A 1211 -62.85 12.87 36.35
N LYS A 1212 -61.84 12.01 36.24
CA LYS A 1212 -60.94 11.28 37.16
C LYS A 1212 -59.75 10.88 36.25
N LYS A 1213 -58.55 11.40 36.50
CA LYS A 1213 -57.38 10.70 37.07
C LYS A 1213 -57.10 9.31 36.47
N LEU A 1214 -56.17 9.30 35.51
CA LEU A 1214 -55.00 8.42 35.54
C LEU A 1214 -54.05 8.89 36.64
#